data_AF-A0A165NV81-F1
#
_entry.id   AF-A0A165NV81-F1
#
_cell.length_a   1.000
_cell.length_b   1.000
_cell.length_c   1.000
_cell.angle_alpha   90.00
_cell.angle_beta   90.00
_cell.angle_gamma   90.00
#
_symmetry.space_group_name_H-M   'P 1'
#
loop_
_entity.id
_entity.type
_entity.pdbx_description
1 polymer ?
#
loop_
_entity_poly.entity_id
_entity_poly.type
_entity_poly.pdbx_seq_one_letter_code
_entity_poly.pdbx_strand_id
1 'polypeptide(L)'
;MHGVGIALSVVLLAASTDARIIPRRFIVELASSADVPKFYRNARTAKSRPLDAHRVRTHVNVTSDIFVGTSFTLTDEDDEINTASLARVDGVLNVWPVETIALDPIETAPLATGDDALALGNWTSHATTGVDKLHAKGIFGKGVKVGVVDTGVWYDHPDLGGGYGKGFKVAGGYDFVGDANWPFEDASPDNDPKDQRGHGTHVSGIVAAKGPVVTGVAPEASLYVYKVFTTYESTSTDILIAAFLRAYEDGVDIITSSIGGTNGFPDNAWAVVASRLVEQGVFVSISAGNSGEIGPFYPSSGSSGTNVLAIASVQNQVLQANSANITTTTSDGKTSTVTVGYLPASGPYPVDVANYPIHALAFNTSDPAEACNPYPASTGDLSGYTVIVRRGTCTFAQKAQNLGALGAKYIIFYNNDGPLVNPSGVPTTIKASLVPTDIGVSILQALQQGSTVSIAVPADGGAAAIEDTFYGGTPSYFTSWGPLFDLTLKPDVAAPGGNILNTYVNNGYAVLSGTSMACPYVAGVAALWAGVHGGRARHGKAFGKLVASRIVTSGYQLPWTGRNGEKFPGVAASAAQVGNGMIDAGKVLNYKTSVDKYKISLNDTANFRGEHKIRITNSNVLLPVVYQFSVVEDGALLTATPANSSRPGTIHPFVEVAPIVGVKPRVTFFPPLLLVLPGQTRELTVRFAPPTGLDATRLPVYSGHIVISGSNGEEISLPYVGLAADLKKETNPLWIAADSVYPYSTSGQERETLQTKFSWSFDLAKQDYPSFFAAIKFGTKEWRLDVYEPGFTEAQWEYPPQVGKKGYVGAATTFNEVDHPVFVPGEDDPTDVSPFPLRNLYRNGGLAPTQREFWWFGSLANGSDIANGQYHLRFATLRPFGNPKLSADWTVWNNERLPAVVTVNRTSPALH
;
A
#
# COMPACT_ATOMS: atom_id res chain seq x y z
N MET A 1 40.93 -23.41 -8.28
CA MET A 1 40.01 -24.51 -7.88
C MET A 1 39.33 -24.07 -6.58
N HIS A 2 38.01 -23.95 -6.65
CA HIS A 2 37.03 -23.80 -5.56
C HIS A 2 37.27 -22.73 -4.49
N GLY A 3 36.83 -21.52 -4.79
CA GLY A 3 36.48 -20.49 -3.82
C GLY A 3 35.04 -20.68 -3.35
N VAL A 4 34.83 -20.64 -2.04
CA VAL A 4 33.51 -20.64 -1.39
C VAL A 4 33.13 -19.18 -1.14
N GLY A 5 32.29 -18.64 -2.03
CA GLY A 5 31.61 -17.37 -1.82
C GLY A 5 30.31 -17.62 -1.07
N ILE A 6 30.28 -17.27 0.22
CA ILE A 6 29.05 -17.24 1.01
C ILE A 6 28.36 -15.92 0.66
N ALA A 7 27.39 -16.00 -0.26
CA ALA A 7 26.38 -14.97 -0.42
C ALA A 7 25.51 -15.00 0.85
N LEU A 8 25.59 -13.93 1.64
CA LEU A 8 24.71 -13.70 2.77
C LEU A 8 23.33 -13.38 2.20
N SER A 9 22.52 -14.41 1.96
CA SER A 9 21.10 -14.29 1.66
C SER A 9 20.41 -13.73 2.90
N VAL A 10 20.24 -12.41 2.97
CA VAL A 10 19.27 -11.80 3.86
C VAL A 10 17.89 -12.20 3.33
N VAL A 11 17.39 -13.33 3.82
CA VAL A 11 15.96 -13.63 3.78
C VAL A 11 15.32 -12.61 4.71
N LEU A 12 14.89 -11.49 4.15
CA LEU A 12 13.83 -10.70 4.77
C LEU A 12 12.64 -11.66 4.85
N LEU A 13 12.37 -12.19 6.04
CA LEU A 13 11.02 -12.63 6.37
C LEU A 13 10.16 -11.36 6.31
N ALA A 14 9.63 -11.06 5.12
CA ALA A 14 8.44 -10.25 5.03
C ALA A 14 7.37 -11.04 5.79
N ALA A 15 7.08 -10.63 7.03
CA ALA A 15 5.83 -11.03 7.67
C ALA A 15 4.73 -10.73 6.64
N SER A 16 3.99 -11.75 6.24
CA SER A 16 3.01 -11.62 5.17
C SER A 16 1.99 -10.54 5.55
N THR A 17 2.02 -9.39 4.89
CA THR A 17 1.01 -8.32 4.98
C THR A 17 -0.28 -8.69 4.25
N ASP A 18 -0.46 -9.97 3.98
CA ASP A 18 -1.55 -10.49 3.18
C ASP A 18 -2.84 -10.49 4.00
N ALA A 19 -3.92 -10.00 3.39
CA ALA A 19 -5.24 -10.12 3.98
C ALA A 19 -5.60 -11.61 4.09
N ARG A 20 -5.87 -12.10 5.31
CA ARG A 20 -6.23 -13.50 5.56
C ARG A 20 -7.72 -13.60 5.88
N ILE A 21 -8.40 -14.57 5.30
CA ILE A 21 -9.81 -14.83 5.64
C ILE A 21 -9.87 -15.32 7.09
N ILE A 22 -10.69 -14.68 7.92
CA ILE A 22 -11.01 -15.17 9.26
C ILE A 22 -12.01 -16.33 9.10
N PRO A 23 -11.64 -17.53 9.58
CA PRO A 23 -12.47 -18.72 9.44
C PRO A 23 -13.86 -18.52 10.04
N ARG A 24 -14.89 -18.98 9.33
CA ARG A 24 -16.30 -19.02 9.79
C ARG A 24 -16.86 -17.67 10.26
N ARG A 25 -16.19 -16.57 9.91
CA ARG A 25 -16.60 -15.19 10.22
C ARG A 25 -17.06 -14.50 8.95
N PHE A 26 -18.30 -14.01 8.98
CA PHE A 26 -18.96 -13.45 7.80
C PHE A 26 -19.43 -12.03 8.07
N ILE A 27 -19.48 -11.21 7.02
CA ILE A 27 -20.21 -9.95 6.95
C ILE A 27 -21.45 -10.21 6.09
N VAL A 28 -22.62 -9.93 6.64
CA VAL A 28 -23.90 -10.06 5.91
C VAL A 28 -24.53 -8.68 5.79
N GLU A 29 -24.76 -8.25 4.56
CA GLU A 29 -25.56 -7.07 4.26
C GLU A 29 -27.03 -7.45 4.10
N LEU A 30 -27.91 -6.66 4.69
CA LEU A 30 -29.34 -6.90 4.75
C LEU A 30 -30.13 -5.73 4.15
N ALA A 31 -31.32 -6.02 3.63
CA ALA A 31 -32.18 -5.03 3.01
C ALA A 31 -32.68 -3.96 3.99
N SER A 32 -32.88 -4.30 5.27
CA SER A 32 -33.31 -3.37 6.30
C SER A 32 -32.89 -3.81 7.70
N SER A 33 -32.87 -2.87 8.67
CA SER A 33 -32.50 -3.17 10.06
C SER A 33 -33.51 -4.11 10.74
N ALA A 34 -34.78 -4.05 10.30
CA ALA A 34 -35.84 -4.96 10.74
C ALA A 34 -35.60 -6.42 10.31
N ASP A 35 -34.69 -6.64 9.37
CA ASP A 35 -34.35 -7.97 8.87
C ASP A 35 -33.17 -8.60 9.64
N VAL A 36 -32.43 -7.87 10.48
CA VAL A 36 -31.33 -8.46 11.28
C VAL A 36 -31.83 -9.59 12.19
N PRO A 37 -32.90 -9.42 13.00
CA PRO A 37 -33.41 -10.53 13.81
C PRO A 37 -34.08 -11.63 12.95
N LYS A 38 -34.63 -11.28 11.78
CA LYS A 38 -35.22 -12.26 10.85
C LYS A 38 -34.15 -13.11 10.20
N PHE A 39 -33.01 -12.53 9.84
CA PHE A 39 -31.88 -13.23 9.25
C PHE A 39 -31.42 -14.36 10.15
N TYR A 40 -31.13 -14.10 11.43
CA TYR A 40 -30.78 -15.16 12.38
C TYR A 40 -31.90 -16.22 12.48
N ARG A 41 -33.17 -15.80 12.52
CA ARG A 41 -34.32 -16.72 12.52
C ARG A 41 -34.47 -17.55 11.22
N ASN A 42 -34.03 -17.02 10.09
CA ASN A 42 -34.30 -17.59 8.76
C ASN A 42 -33.10 -18.33 8.16
N ALA A 43 -31.88 -18.03 8.62
CA ALA A 43 -30.68 -18.78 8.27
C ALA A 43 -30.81 -20.20 8.82
N ARG A 44 -31.28 -21.12 7.97
CA ARG A 44 -31.50 -22.54 8.28
C ARG A 44 -30.23 -23.34 7.98
N THR A 45 -29.88 -24.30 8.85
CA THR A 45 -28.83 -25.31 8.58
C THR A 45 -29.39 -26.74 8.55
N ALA A 46 -28.52 -27.73 8.26
CA ALA A 46 -28.67 -29.20 8.21
C ALA A 46 -29.88 -29.84 8.92
N LYS A 47 -30.31 -29.28 10.05
CA LYS A 47 -31.39 -29.79 10.92
C LYS A 47 -32.68 -28.96 10.88
N SER A 48 -32.83 -28.07 9.90
CA SER A 48 -33.96 -27.12 9.77
C SER A 48 -34.15 -26.20 10.98
N ARG A 49 -33.05 -25.88 11.68
CA ARG A 49 -33.07 -24.98 12.84
C ARG A 49 -32.48 -23.61 12.46
N PRO A 50 -33.07 -22.50 12.94
CA PRO A 50 -32.49 -21.17 12.81
C PRO A 50 -31.09 -21.02 13.43
N LEU A 51 -30.34 -19.99 13.01
CA LEU A 51 -29.22 -19.47 13.82
C LEU A 51 -29.78 -18.86 15.11
N ASP A 52 -29.45 -19.44 16.26
CA ASP A 52 -29.77 -18.87 17.56
C ASP A 52 -28.51 -18.37 18.28
N ALA A 53 -28.71 -17.61 19.35
CA ALA A 53 -27.64 -16.90 20.06
C ALA A 53 -26.53 -17.82 20.64
N HIS A 54 -26.76 -19.13 20.76
CA HIS A 54 -25.73 -20.06 21.24
C HIS A 54 -24.80 -20.54 20.10
N ARG A 55 -25.21 -20.34 18.84
CA ARG A 55 -24.51 -20.82 17.64
C ARG A 55 -23.73 -19.73 16.90
N VAL A 56 -23.95 -18.48 17.28
CA VAL A 56 -23.34 -17.31 16.64
C VAL A 56 -22.76 -16.40 17.71
N ARG A 57 -21.50 -16.06 17.52
CA ARG A 57 -20.86 -14.96 18.22
C ARG A 57 -20.91 -13.74 17.33
N THR A 58 -21.79 -12.79 17.65
CA THR A 58 -21.89 -11.53 16.90
C THR A 58 -20.76 -10.59 17.29
N HIS A 59 -20.12 -9.96 16.31
CA HIS A 59 -19.00 -9.03 16.52
C HIS A 59 -19.44 -7.59 16.30
N VAL A 60 -20.01 -7.30 15.12
CA VAL A 60 -20.43 -5.95 14.74
C VAL A 60 -21.87 -6.00 14.26
N ASN A 61 -22.75 -5.17 14.82
CA ASN A 61 -24.05 -4.85 14.23
C ASN A 61 -24.01 -3.40 13.78
N VAL A 62 -24.24 -3.14 12.49
CA VAL A 62 -24.31 -1.77 11.97
C VAL A 62 -25.67 -1.51 11.35
N THR A 63 -26.28 -0.41 11.77
CA THR A 63 -27.51 0.11 11.20
C THR A 63 -27.30 1.56 10.79
N SER A 64 -26.89 1.75 9.54
CA SER A 64 -26.71 3.07 8.91
C SER A 64 -27.56 3.17 7.64
N ASP A 65 -27.85 4.38 7.18
CA ASP A 65 -28.46 4.63 5.86
C ASP A 65 -27.54 4.25 4.68
N ILE A 66 -26.25 3.99 4.96
CA ILE A 66 -25.23 3.54 4.01
C ILE A 66 -25.19 2.01 3.86
N PHE A 67 -25.29 1.34 5.00
CA PHE A 67 -25.06 -0.09 5.15
C PHE A 67 -25.83 -0.59 6.37
N VAL A 68 -26.63 -1.63 6.16
CA VAL A 68 -27.26 -2.38 7.23
C VAL A 68 -26.70 -3.78 7.18
N GLY A 69 -26.10 -4.23 8.27
CA GLY A 69 -25.53 -5.56 8.31
C GLY A 69 -25.04 -5.97 9.68
N THR A 70 -24.62 -7.22 9.73
CA THR A 70 -24.03 -7.84 10.92
C THR A 70 -22.80 -8.64 10.51
N SER A 71 -21.81 -8.70 11.40
CA SER A 71 -20.75 -9.68 11.35
C SER A 71 -20.81 -10.63 12.53
N PHE A 72 -20.55 -11.90 12.27
CA PHE A 72 -20.59 -12.95 13.28
C PHE A 72 -19.64 -14.09 12.93
N THR A 73 -19.14 -14.76 13.96
CA THR A 73 -18.47 -16.07 13.86
C THR A 73 -19.45 -17.16 14.27
N LEU A 74 -19.43 -18.29 13.57
CA LEU A 74 -20.18 -19.49 13.97
C LEU A 74 -19.42 -20.22 15.09
N THR A 75 -20.10 -20.52 16.21
CA THR A 75 -19.48 -21.15 17.39
C THR A 75 -19.59 -22.67 17.39
N ASP A 76 -20.61 -23.23 16.75
CA ASP A 76 -20.76 -24.68 16.56
C ASP A 76 -20.06 -25.11 15.26
N GLU A 77 -19.40 -26.28 15.24
CA GLU A 77 -18.75 -26.94 14.07
C GLU A 77 -19.69 -27.30 12.90
N ASP A 78 -20.81 -26.58 12.74
CA ASP A 78 -21.75 -26.71 11.64
C ASP A 78 -21.21 -25.98 10.40
N ASP A 79 -20.35 -26.70 9.68
CA ASP A 79 -19.66 -26.24 8.47
C ASP A 79 -20.60 -26.10 7.25
N GLU A 80 -21.92 -26.35 7.39
CA GLU A 80 -22.88 -26.19 6.28
C GLU A 80 -23.20 -24.73 5.95
N ILE A 81 -22.83 -23.81 6.85
CA ILE A 81 -23.01 -22.38 6.66
C ILE A 81 -21.78 -21.78 6.00
N ASN A 82 -21.98 -21.28 4.78
CA ASN A 82 -20.96 -20.60 3.99
C ASN A 82 -21.57 -19.37 3.29
N THR A 83 -20.75 -18.63 2.55
CA THR A 83 -21.19 -17.42 1.85
C THR A 83 -22.34 -17.69 0.86
N ALA A 84 -22.37 -18.86 0.20
CA ALA A 84 -23.41 -19.22 -0.76
C ALA A 84 -24.73 -19.65 -0.10
N SER A 85 -24.70 -20.33 1.05
CA SER A 85 -25.91 -20.68 1.80
C SER A 85 -26.52 -19.45 2.47
N LEU A 86 -25.70 -18.58 3.06
CA LEU A 86 -26.13 -17.31 3.64
C LEU A 86 -26.72 -16.35 2.59
N ALA A 87 -26.14 -16.27 1.39
CA ALA A 87 -26.64 -15.42 0.32
C ALA A 87 -28.03 -15.83 -0.21
N ARG A 88 -28.52 -17.04 0.10
CA ARG A 88 -29.86 -17.53 -0.27
C ARG A 88 -30.92 -17.23 0.80
N VAL A 89 -30.54 -16.67 1.95
CA VAL A 89 -31.48 -16.32 3.01
C VAL A 89 -32.28 -15.08 2.62
N ASP A 90 -33.61 -15.14 2.77
CA ASP A 90 -34.49 -14.01 2.46
C ASP A 90 -34.07 -12.74 3.19
N GLY A 91 -33.91 -11.65 2.44
CA GLY A 91 -33.50 -10.33 2.96
C GLY A 91 -31.99 -10.07 2.95
N VAL A 92 -31.17 -11.06 2.62
CA VAL A 92 -29.71 -10.89 2.41
C VAL A 92 -29.46 -10.28 1.04
N LEU A 93 -28.67 -9.20 1.02
CA LEU A 93 -28.23 -8.53 -0.21
C LEU A 93 -26.87 -9.06 -0.66
N ASN A 94 -25.93 -9.18 0.26
CA ASN A 94 -24.56 -9.62 0.00
C ASN A 94 -23.98 -10.34 1.22
N VAL A 95 -23.00 -11.22 0.96
CA VAL A 95 -22.23 -11.90 2.01
C VAL A 95 -20.76 -11.91 1.63
N TRP A 96 -19.90 -11.53 2.57
CA TRP A 96 -18.45 -11.58 2.42
C TRP A 96 -17.81 -12.36 3.58
N PRO A 97 -16.70 -13.06 3.36
CA PRO A 97 -15.84 -13.45 4.47
C PRO A 97 -15.27 -12.19 5.14
N VAL A 98 -15.02 -12.23 6.44
CA VAL A 98 -14.20 -11.21 7.10
C VAL A 98 -12.73 -11.50 6.78
N GLU A 99 -12.02 -10.50 6.31
CA GLU A 99 -10.57 -10.55 6.12
C GLU A 99 -9.87 -9.80 7.27
N THR A 100 -8.74 -10.32 7.76
CA THR A 100 -7.76 -9.56 8.52
C THR A 100 -7.00 -8.63 7.58
N ILE A 101 -6.65 -7.44 8.06
CA ILE A 101 -5.83 -6.47 7.34
C ILE A 101 -4.66 -6.12 8.24
N ALA A 102 -3.44 -6.29 7.75
CA ALA A 102 -2.26 -5.87 8.48
C ALA A 102 -1.99 -4.37 8.26
N LEU A 103 -1.36 -3.72 9.23
CA LEU A 103 -0.79 -2.40 9.00
C LEU A 103 0.43 -2.56 8.07
N ASP A 104 0.47 -1.81 6.97
CA ASP A 104 1.59 -1.89 6.05
C ASP A 104 2.91 -1.51 6.76
N PRO A 105 4.02 -2.22 6.47
CA PRO A 105 5.31 -1.89 7.04
C PRO A 105 5.70 -0.47 6.61
N ILE A 106 6.28 0.25 7.55
CA ILE A 106 6.80 1.61 7.37
C ILE A 106 8.27 1.63 7.75
N GLU A 107 9.04 2.49 7.09
CA GLU A 107 10.41 2.76 7.54
C GLU A 107 10.33 3.79 8.68
N THR A 108 10.90 3.46 9.84
CA THR A 108 10.82 4.28 11.05
C THR A 108 12.20 4.71 11.52
N ALA A 109 12.37 6.01 11.77
CA ALA A 109 13.50 6.55 12.53
C ALA A 109 12.96 7.44 13.67
N PRO A 110 12.94 6.96 14.93
CA PRO A 110 12.59 7.80 16.07
C PRO A 110 13.70 8.83 16.30
N LEU A 111 13.32 10.10 16.51
CA LEU A 111 14.29 11.20 16.50
C LEU A 111 14.43 11.93 17.83
N ALA A 112 13.34 12.28 18.52
CA ALA A 112 13.45 13.14 19.71
C ALA A 112 12.19 13.22 20.58
N THR A 113 12.37 13.70 21.82
CA THR A 113 11.32 14.17 22.75
C THR A 113 11.76 15.47 23.43
N GLY A 114 10.86 16.43 23.66
CA GLY A 114 11.15 17.63 24.45
C GLY A 114 11.98 18.71 23.73
N ASP A 115 12.98 19.29 24.41
CA ASP A 115 13.78 20.43 23.92
C ASP A 115 14.58 20.11 22.64
N ASP A 116 15.00 18.86 22.46
CA ASP A 116 15.68 18.35 21.25
C ASP A 116 14.83 18.53 19.97
N ALA A 117 13.50 18.55 20.10
CA ALA A 117 12.59 18.73 18.97
C ALA A 117 12.41 20.21 18.57
N LEU A 118 12.55 21.15 19.50
CA LEU A 118 12.45 22.60 19.22
C LEU A 118 13.62 23.10 18.37
N ALA A 119 14.79 22.47 18.52
CA ALA A 119 15.96 22.69 17.66
C ALA A 119 15.72 22.25 16.20
N LEU A 120 14.65 21.49 15.94
CA LEU A 120 14.30 21.05 14.58
C LEU A 120 13.71 22.19 13.75
N GLY A 121 12.94 23.12 14.31
CA GLY A 121 12.22 24.12 13.50
C GLY A 121 11.13 23.51 12.61
N ASN A 122 10.32 24.35 11.95
CA ASN A 122 9.09 23.95 11.24
C ASN A 122 9.37 23.21 9.91
N TRP A 123 9.77 21.94 9.99
CA TRP A 123 10.00 21.06 8.83
C TRP A 123 8.69 20.65 8.19
N THR A 124 8.52 20.95 6.90
CA THR A 124 7.33 20.55 6.16
C THR A 124 7.66 20.23 4.71
N SER A 125 6.92 19.30 4.11
CA SER A 125 6.88 19.10 2.66
C SER A 125 5.91 20.08 1.98
N HIS A 126 5.55 21.20 2.62
CA HIS A 126 4.50 22.09 2.14
C HIS A 126 4.90 22.91 0.92
N ALA A 127 6.19 23.22 0.77
CA ALA A 127 6.71 24.00 -0.34
C ALA A 127 6.54 23.28 -1.70
N THR A 128 6.63 21.94 -1.71
CA THR A 128 6.56 21.14 -2.94
C THR A 128 5.16 21.10 -3.54
N THR A 129 4.12 21.25 -2.72
CA THR A 129 2.71 21.18 -3.14
C THR A 129 2.01 22.54 -3.12
N GLY A 130 2.69 23.59 -2.61
CA GLY A 130 2.14 24.94 -2.47
C GLY A 130 1.26 25.16 -1.23
N VAL A 131 1.23 24.22 -0.28
CA VAL A 131 0.51 24.38 1.00
C VAL A 131 1.06 25.56 1.81
N ASP A 132 2.38 25.78 1.77
CA ASP A 132 3.06 26.92 2.39
C ASP A 132 2.50 28.27 1.92
N LYS A 133 2.22 28.39 0.62
CA LYS A 133 1.61 29.57 0.00
C LYS A 133 0.16 29.76 0.43
N LEU A 134 -0.56 28.68 0.75
CA LEU A 134 -1.93 28.76 1.29
C LEU A 134 -1.90 29.19 2.76
N HIS A 135 -0.99 28.63 3.55
CA HIS A 135 -0.76 29.03 4.95
C HIS A 135 -0.39 30.51 5.06
N ALA A 136 0.48 31.01 4.18
CA ALA A 136 0.85 32.42 4.11
C ALA A 136 -0.36 33.35 3.83
N LYS A 137 -1.46 32.82 3.28
CA LYS A 137 -2.73 33.53 3.06
C LYS A 137 -3.75 33.34 4.19
N GLY A 138 -3.38 32.69 5.29
CA GLY A 138 -4.26 32.43 6.42
C GLY A 138 -5.25 31.28 6.21
N ILE A 139 -5.01 30.39 5.24
CA ILE A 139 -5.90 29.27 4.94
C ILE A 139 -5.37 28.02 5.64
N PHE A 140 -6.09 27.60 6.68
CA PHE A 140 -5.63 26.54 7.60
C PHE A 140 -6.66 25.41 7.83
N GLY A 141 -7.76 25.38 7.06
CA GLY A 141 -8.78 24.32 7.17
C GLY A 141 -9.80 24.52 8.30
N LYS A 142 -9.99 25.77 8.75
CA LYS A 142 -10.90 26.12 9.84
C LYS A 142 -12.33 25.59 9.62
N GLY A 143 -12.88 24.97 10.66
CA GLY A 143 -14.28 24.52 10.70
C GLY A 143 -14.56 23.19 9.99
N VAL A 144 -13.52 22.53 9.48
CA VAL A 144 -13.63 21.21 8.83
C VAL A 144 -13.42 20.11 9.85
N LYS A 145 -14.19 19.02 9.72
CA LYS A 145 -14.02 17.80 10.52
C LYS A 145 -13.35 16.70 9.69
N VAL A 146 -12.20 16.22 10.17
CA VAL A 146 -11.45 15.13 9.53
C VAL A 146 -11.49 13.89 10.43
N GLY A 147 -12.05 12.81 9.92
CA GLY A 147 -12.01 11.47 10.50
C GLY A 147 -10.70 10.76 10.15
N VAL A 148 -9.96 10.28 11.15
CA VAL A 148 -8.73 9.49 10.99
C VAL A 148 -9.01 8.09 11.51
N VAL A 149 -8.97 7.08 10.64
CA VAL A 149 -9.17 5.66 11.02
C VAL A 149 -7.81 4.97 11.03
N ASP A 150 -7.27 4.69 12.22
CA ASP A 150 -5.86 4.33 12.43
C ASP A 150 -5.60 3.64 13.80
N THR A 151 -4.36 3.60 14.31
CA THR A 151 -3.96 3.00 15.60
C THR A 151 -4.37 3.82 16.84
N GLY A 152 -5.10 4.92 16.65
CA GLY A 152 -5.45 5.89 17.70
C GLY A 152 -4.68 7.20 17.57
N VAL A 153 -4.76 8.05 18.58
CA VAL A 153 -4.01 9.31 18.66
C VAL A 153 -3.50 9.59 20.08
N TRP A 154 -2.25 10.01 20.19
CA TRP A 154 -1.71 10.58 21.43
C TRP A 154 -2.18 12.03 21.55
N TYR A 155 -3.45 12.22 21.91
CA TYR A 155 -4.10 13.54 21.95
C TYR A 155 -3.50 14.49 23.00
N ASP A 156 -2.75 13.97 23.99
CA ASP A 156 -1.99 14.75 24.96
C ASP A 156 -0.78 15.48 24.32
N HIS A 157 -0.46 15.18 23.06
CA HIS A 157 0.62 15.84 22.34
C HIS A 157 0.34 17.34 22.21
N PRO A 158 1.28 18.25 22.56
CA PRO A 158 1.05 19.69 22.52
C PRO A 158 0.68 20.18 21.10
N ASP A 159 1.39 19.72 20.08
CA ASP A 159 1.09 20.04 18.67
C ASP A 159 -0.29 19.50 18.20
N LEU A 160 -0.86 18.52 18.90
CA LEU A 160 -2.21 18.00 18.66
C LEU A 160 -3.26 18.59 19.61
N GLY A 161 -2.94 19.68 20.31
CA GLY A 161 -3.88 20.43 21.15
C GLY A 161 -3.89 20.03 22.62
N GLY A 162 -3.12 19.04 23.04
CA GLY A 162 -2.90 18.71 24.46
C GLY A 162 -4.15 18.24 25.21
N GLY A 163 -5.05 17.52 24.55
CA GLY A 163 -6.22 16.92 25.18
C GLY A 163 -7.25 16.38 24.17
N TYR A 164 -8.29 15.74 24.72
CA TYR A 164 -9.34 15.04 23.98
C TYR A 164 -10.73 15.56 24.31
N GLY A 165 -11.58 15.64 23.28
CA GLY A 165 -12.99 15.96 23.39
C GLY A 165 -13.34 17.41 23.04
N LYS A 166 -14.56 17.84 23.41
CA LYS A 166 -15.10 19.13 23.00
C LYS A 166 -14.20 20.29 23.43
N GLY A 167 -13.76 21.10 22.47
CA GLY A 167 -12.89 22.25 22.69
C GLY A 167 -11.41 21.98 22.41
N PHE A 168 -11.02 20.72 22.28
CA PHE A 168 -9.69 20.31 21.83
C PHE A 168 -9.65 20.13 20.31
N LYS A 169 -8.43 20.03 19.76
CA LYS A 169 -8.21 19.73 18.34
C LYS A 169 -8.67 18.32 18.00
N VAL A 170 -8.32 17.33 18.84
CA VAL A 170 -8.93 16.00 18.80
C VAL A 170 -10.29 16.10 19.49
N ALA A 171 -11.32 16.39 18.70
CA ALA A 171 -12.63 16.79 19.18
C ALA A 171 -13.56 15.63 19.52
N GLY A 172 -13.26 14.43 19.01
CA GLY A 172 -14.04 13.21 19.21
C GLY A 172 -13.36 11.99 18.60
N GLY A 173 -14.08 10.87 18.53
CA GLY A 173 -13.52 9.60 18.10
C GLY A 173 -14.12 8.43 18.86
N TYR A 174 -13.63 7.23 18.58
CA TYR A 174 -14.04 6.00 19.26
C TYR A 174 -12.95 4.92 19.15
N ASP A 175 -12.81 4.07 20.17
CA ASP A 175 -11.94 2.90 20.13
C ASP A 175 -12.76 1.63 19.87
N PHE A 176 -12.49 0.95 18.77
CA PHE A 176 -13.19 -0.27 18.38
C PHE A 176 -12.56 -1.55 18.92
N VAL A 177 -11.36 -1.48 19.49
CA VAL A 177 -10.56 -2.66 19.85
C VAL A 177 -10.10 -2.66 21.30
N GLY A 178 -9.98 -1.50 21.93
CA GLY A 178 -9.53 -1.32 23.31
C GLY A 178 -8.00 -1.38 23.43
N ASP A 179 -7.53 -1.68 24.64
CA ASP A 179 -6.10 -1.68 25.00
C ASP A 179 -5.52 -3.08 25.29
N ALA A 180 -6.34 -4.12 25.17
CA ALA A 180 -6.00 -5.51 25.47
C ALA A 180 -5.29 -6.22 24.30
N ASN A 181 -5.10 -7.54 24.39
CA ASN A 181 -4.35 -8.33 23.41
C ASN A 181 -5.18 -8.73 22.17
N TRP A 182 -6.04 -7.85 21.67
CA TRP A 182 -6.76 -8.07 20.42
C TRP A 182 -5.75 -8.16 19.25
N PRO A 183 -5.88 -9.08 18.27
CA PRO A 183 -7.03 -9.97 18.02
C PRO A 183 -6.98 -11.34 18.70
N PHE A 184 -5.97 -11.62 19.52
CA PHE A 184 -5.85 -12.90 20.25
C PHE A 184 -6.89 -13.03 21.37
N GLU A 185 -7.43 -11.88 21.80
CA GLU A 185 -8.55 -11.76 22.72
C GLU A 185 -9.69 -10.95 22.09
N ASP A 186 -10.83 -10.95 22.77
CA ASP A 186 -12.01 -10.21 22.37
C ASP A 186 -11.74 -8.70 22.36
N ALA A 187 -12.23 -8.01 21.33
CA ALA A 187 -12.19 -6.56 21.29
C ALA A 187 -12.93 -6.01 22.51
N SER A 188 -12.39 -4.97 23.14
CA SER A 188 -13.02 -4.26 24.25
C SER A 188 -13.24 -2.79 23.89
N PRO A 189 -14.24 -2.46 23.04
CA PRO A 189 -14.46 -1.11 22.55
C PRO A 189 -14.80 -0.11 23.67
N ASP A 190 -14.28 1.12 23.55
CA ASP A 190 -14.57 2.22 24.47
C ASP A 190 -14.46 3.59 23.77
N ASN A 191 -14.55 4.69 24.53
CA ASN A 191 -14.56 6.04 23.98
C ASN A 191 -13.17 6.71 23.94
N ASP A 192 -12.10 6.03 24.33
CA ASP A 192 -10.75 6.58 24.44
C ASP A 192 -9.84 6.09 23.29
N PRO A 193 -9.73 6.82 22.17
CA PRO A 193 -8.94 6.41 21.02
C PRO A 193 -7.43 6.65 21.24
N LYS A 194 -6.91 6.45 22.45
CA LYS A 194 -5.51 6.73 22.78
C LYS A 194 -4.58 5.79 22.02
N ASP A 195 -3.57 6.37 21.37
CA ASP A 195 -2.58 5.60 20.61
C ASP A 195 -1.58 4.91 21.55
N GLN A 196 -1.30 3.64 21.27
CA GLN A 196 -0.29 2.84 21.96
C GLN A 196 0.89 2.46 21.05
N ARG A 197 0.87 2.85 19.76
CA ARG A 197 1.93 2.54 18.78
C ARG A 197 2.63 3.78 18.24
N GLY A 198 1.86 4.78 17.80
CA GLY A 198 2.35 6.04 17.24
C GLY A 198 2.04 6.30 15.77
N HIS A 199 1.60 5.30 15.00
CA HIS A 199 1.27 5.48 13.58
C HIS A 199 0.10 6.46 13.40
N GLY A 200 -1.02 6.25 14.10
CA GLY A 200 -2.18 7.13 14.03
C GLY A 200 -1.92 8.54 14.59
N THR A 201 -1.04 8.66 15.58
CA THR A 201 -0.54 9.96 16.07
C THR A 201 0.22 10.71 14.98
N HIS A 202 1.09 10.03 14.22
CA HIS A 202 1.86 10.62 13.13
C HIS A 202 0.96 11.06 11.97
N VAL A 203 0.04 10.18 11.57
CA VAL A 203 -0.99 10.46 10.56
C VAL A 203 -1.84 11.68 10.96
N SER A 204 -2.29 11.74 12.21
CA SER A 204 -3.08 12.86 12.75
C SER A 204 -2.30 14.18 12.69
N GLY A 205 -1.01 14.14 12.99
CA GLY A 205 -0.16 15.32 12.94
C GLY A 205 0.09 15.84 11.52
N ILE A 206 0.23 14.96 10.53
CA ILE A 206 0.30 15.35 9.11
C ILE A 206 -0.96 16.14 8.70
N VAL A 207 -2.14 15.70 9.17
CA VAL A 207 -3.38 16.43 8.89
C VAL A 207 -3.38 17.79 9.58
N ALA A 208 -3.21 17.85 10.91
CA ALA A 208 -3.64 19.00 11.68
C ALA A 208 -2.72 19.45 12.82
N ALA A 209 -1.48 18.96 12.93
CA ALA A 209 -0.55 19.46 13.94
C ALA A 209 -0.39 20.98 13.86
N LYS A 210 -0.28 21.63 15.02
CA LYS A 210 -0.03 23.06 15.13
C LYS A 210 0.91 23.31 16.30
N GLY A 211 2.21 23.25 16.03
CA GLY A 211 3.22 23.54 17.02
C GLY A 211 4.51 24.12 16.44
N PRO A 212 5.50 24.35 17.31
CA PRO A 212 6.78 24.94 16.91
C PRO A 212 7.67 24.00 16.10
N VAL A 213 7.46 22.68 16.21
CA VAL A 213 8.27 21.65 15.54
C VAL A 213 7.66 21.24 14.22
N VAL A 214 6.37 20.89 14.21
CA VAL A 214 5.67 20.52 12.98
C VAL A 214 4.35 21.26 12.85
N THR A 215 4.03 21.61 11.61
CA THR A 215 2.73 22.12 11.22
C THR A 215 2.14 21.16 10.21
N GLY A 216 0.94 20.64 10.48
CA GLY A 216 0.17 19.82 9.55
C GLY A 216 -0.39 20.64 8.39
N VAL A 217 -0.97 19.96 7.41
CA VAL A 217 -1.49 20.60 6.20
C VAL A 217 -2.68 21.52 6.50
N ALA A 218 -3.58 21.13 7.41
CA ALA A 218 -4.77 21.87 7.83
C ALA A 218 -4.81 22.06 9.35
N PRO A 219 -3.95 22.95 9.92
CA PRO A 219 -3.74 23.05 11.36
C PRO A 219 -4.93 23.60 12.17
N GLU A 220 -5.98 24.12 11.51
CA GLU A 220 -7.22 24.58 12.15
C GLU A 220 -8.43 23.64 11.91
N ALA A 221 -8.21 22.48 11.29
CA ALA A 221 -9.21 21.42 11.24
C ALA A 221 -9.35 20.71 12.60
N SER A 222 -10.54 20.19 12.87
CA SER A 222 -10.80 19.31 14.01
C SER A 222 -10.66 17.85 13.62
N LEU A 223 -9.98 17.07 14.46
CA LEU A 223 -9.77 15.65 14.27
C LEU A 223 -10.82 14.83 15.02
N TYR A 224 -11.31 13.77 14.38
CA TYR A 224 -12.10 12.71 14.97
C TYR A 224 -11.36 11.39 14.73
N VAL A 225 -10.90 10.71 15.78
CA VAL A 225 -9.98 9.57 15.61
C VAL A 225 -10.66 8.26 15.98
N TYR A 226 -10.63 7.29 15.08
CA TYR A 226 -11.24 5.98 15.23
C TYR A 226 -10.13 4.94 15.30
N LYS A 227 -9.89 4.43 16.52
CA LYS A 227 -8.84 3.44 16.78
C LYS A 227 -9.33 2.04 16.39
N VAL A 228 -8.58 1.37 15.53
CA VAL A 228 -8.90 0.04 14.99
C VAL A 228 -7.76 -0.97 15.12
N PHE A 229 -6.68 -0.58 15.82
CA PHE A 229 -5.55 -1.44 16.19
C PHE A 229 -5.21 -1.26 17.67
N THR A 230 -4.66 -2.29 18.27
CA THR A 230 -4.03 -2.27 19.60
C THR A 230 -2.52 -2.08 19.44
N THR A 231 -1.71 -2.71 20.29
CA THR A 231 -0.25 -2.84 20.08
C THR A 231 0.12 -3.81 18.95
N TYR A 232 -0.84 -4.58 18.44
CA TYR A 232 -0.66 -5.52 17.32
C TYR A 232 -0.99 -4.89 15.96
N GLU A 233 -0.37 -5.40 14.89
CA GLU A 233 -0.41 -4.83 13.53
C GLU A 233 -1.51 -5.40 12.65
N SER A 234 -2.62 -5.83 13.22
CA SER A 234 -3.75 -6.36 12.46
C SER A 234 -5.04 -5.65 12.81
N THR A 235 -6.00 -5.65 11.91
CA THR A 235 -7.40 -5.24 12.11
C THR A 235 -8.28 -6.17 11.30
N SER A 236 -9.61 -6.01 11.34
CA SER A 236 -10.52 -6.78 10.49
C SER A 236 -11.44 -5.88 9.68
N THR A 237 -11.79 -6.35 8.49
CA THR A 237 -12.63 -5.59 7.53
C THR A 237 -13.99 -5.16 8.10
N ASP A 238 -14.60 -5.93 9.00
CA ASP A 238 -15.85 -5.54 9.68
C ASP A 238 -15.65 -4.42 10.70
N ILE A 239 -14.54 -4.39 11.44
CA ILE A 239 -14.16 -3.28 12.33
C ILE A 239 -13.86 -2.01 11.52
N LEU A 240 -13.13 -2.13 10.40
CA LEU A 240 -12.88 -1.01 9.49
C LEU A 240 -14.18 -0.41 8.93
N ILE A 241 -15.12 -1.26 8.51
CA ILE A 241 -16.44 -0.82 8.04
C ILE A 241 -17.20 -0.11 9.17
N ALA A 242 -17.20 -0.65 10.38
CA ALA A 242 -17.84 -0.02 11.54
C ALA A 242 -17.25 1.36 11.84
N ALA A 243 -15.93 1.50 11.81
CA ALA A 243 -15.24 2.77 12.03
C ALA A 243 -15.59 3.82 10.97
N PHE A 244 -15.62 3.44 9.69
CA PHE A 244 -16.00 4.34 8.60
C PHE A 244 -17.46 4.81 8.71
N LEU A 245 -18.37 3.91 9.12
CA LEU A 245 -19.78 4.24 9.32
C LEU A 245 -19.98 5.14 10.53
N ARG A 246 -19.28 4.87 11.65
CA ARG A 246 -19.28 5.75 12.82
C ARG A 246 -18.72 7.13 12.48
N ALA A 247 -17.67 7.21 11.67
CA ALA A 247 -17.13 8.49 11.23
C ALA A 247 -18.14 9.32 10.44
N TYR A 248 -18.89 8.66 9.55
CA TYR A 248 -19.98 9.30 8.81
C TYR A 248 -21.09 9.83 9.73
N GLU A 249 -21.48 9.06 10.75
CA GLU A 249 -22.49 9.40 11.76
C GLU A 249 -22.06 10.57 12.66
N ASP A 250 -20.78 10.62 13.05
CA ASP A 250 -20.18 11.73 13.81
C ASP A 250 -20.08 13.03 12.97
N GLY A 251 -20.42 12.93 11.68
CA GLY A 251 -20.64 14.05 10.80
C GLY A 251 -19.36 14.64 10.20
N VAL A 252 -18.33 13.81 10.02
CA VAL A 252 -17.07 14.26 9.40
C VAL A 252 -17.27 14.60 7.92
N ASP A 253 -16.49 15.56 7.43
CA ASP A 253 -16.47 15.93 6.01
C ASP A 253 -15.56 14.98 5.22
N ILE A 254 -14.45 14.58 5.85
CA ILE A 254 -13.36 13.83 5.25
C ILE A 254 -13.07 12.61 6.12
N ILE A 255 -12.84 11.45 5.50
CA ILE A 255 -12.26 10.27 6.15
C ILE A 255 -10.92 9.97 5.47
N THR A 256 -9.88 9.82 6.28
CA THR A 256 -8.58 9.32 5.84
C THR A 256 -8.23 8.05 6.59
N SER A 257 -7.71 7.06 5.87
CA SER A 257 -7.26 5.81 6.47
C SER A 257 -5.95 5.38 5.83
N SER A 258 -4.93 5.20 6.66
CA SER A 258 -3.59 4.78 6.25
C SER A 258 -3.42 3.27 6.49
N ILE A 259 -4.45 2.53 6.09
CA ILE A 259 -4.61 1.09 6.31
C ILE A 259 -4.93 0.47 4.95
N GLY A 260 -4.36 -0.70 4.67
CA GLY A 260 -4.59 -1.40 3.42
C GLY A 260 -4.04 -2.80 3.50
N GLY A 261 -4.52 -3.66 2.61
CA GLY A 261 -4.00 -5.00 2.42
C GLY A 261 -4.12 -5.36 0.95
N THR A 262 -3.21 -6.17 0.43
CA THR A 262 -3.18 -6.50 -1.01
C THR A 262 -4.54 -7.01 -1.49
N ASN A 263 -5.21 -6.22 -2.32
CA ASN A 263 -6.48 -6.55 -2.94
C ASN A 263 -6.68 -5.61 -4.12
N GLY A 264 -7.17 -6.12 -5.24
CA GLY A 264 -7.34 -5.33 -6.46
C GLY A 264 -8.74 -5.29 -7.01
N PHE A 265 -9.72 -5.60 -6.18
CA PHE A 265 -11.12 -5.67 -6.59
C PHE A 265 -11.95 -4.58 -5.90
N PRO A 266 -12.79 -3.83 -6.64
CA PRO A 266 -13.60 -2.75 -6.08
C PRO A 266 -14.86 -3.22 -5.35
N ASP A 267 -15.15 -4.52 -5.35
CA ASP A 267 -16.39 -5.12 -4.81
C ASP A 267 -16.18 -5.89 -3.50
N ASN A 268 -15.01 -5.75 -2.87
CA ASN A 268 -14.84 -6.15 -1.48
C ASN A 268 -15.70 -5.26 -0.56
N ALA A 269 -16.13 -5.79 0.59
CA ALA A 269 -17.10 -5.14 1.46
C ALA A 269 -16.67 -3.71 1.87
N TRP A 270 -15.40 -3.51 2.23
CA TRP A 270 -14.89 -2.22 2.67
C TRP A 270 -14.85 -1.19 1.54
N ALA A 271 -14.37 -1.58 0.35
CA ALA A 271 -14.38 -0.72 -0.83
C ALA A 271 -15.79 -0.31 -1.25
N VAL A 272 -16.77 -1.21 -1.14
CA VAL A 272 -18.19 -0.92 -1.42
C VAL A 272 -18.73 0.13 -0.44
N VAL A 273 -18.52 -0.05 0.86
CA VAL A 273 -18.96 0.92 1.89
C VAL A 273 -18.28 2.27 1.69
N ALA A 274 -16.96 2.30 1.49
CA ALA A 274 -16.22 3.53 1.24
C ALA A 274 -16.73 4.27 -0.01
N SER A 275 -17.05 3.54 -1.08
CA SER A 275 -17.65 4.12 -2.29
C SER A 275 -18.99 4.79 -1.99
N ARG A 276 -19.87 4.14 -1.22
CA ARG A 276 -21.19 4.68 -0.84
C ARG A 276 -21.08 5.91 0.05
N LEU A 277 -20.07 5.99 0.92
CA LEU A 277 -19.79 7.18 1.73
C LEU A 277 -19.44 8.38 0.86
N VAL A 278 -18.67 8.17 -0.21
CA VAL A 278 -18.41 9.22 -1.20
C VAL A 278 -19.68 9.70 -1.89
N GLU A 279 -20.62 8.79 -2.19
CA GLU A 279 -21.95 9.14 -2.72
C GLU A 279 -22.83 9.93 -1.75
N GLN A 280 -22.58 9.84 -0.43
CA GLN A 280 -23.24 10.71 0.56
C GLN A 280 -22.45 11.99 0.86
N GLY A 281 -21.43 12.30 0.08
CA GLY A 281 -20.70 13.56 0.19
C GLY A 281 -19.62 13.54 1.28
N VAL A 282 -19.06 12.39 1.62
CA VAL A 282 -17.81 12.32 2.39
C VAL A 282 -16.64 12.22 1.42
N PHE A 283 -15.58 13.01 1.60
CA PHE A 283 -14.35 12.76 0.86
C PHE A 283 -13.59 11.61 1.55
N VAL A 284 -13.18 10.59 0.79
CA VAL A 284 -12.49 9.42 1.35
C VAL A 284 -11.15 9.21 0.65
N SER A 285 -10.06 9.22 1.42
CA SER A 285 -8.72 8.85 0.98
C SER A 285 -8.22 7.62 1.74
N ILE A 286 -7.66 6.67 1.01
CA ILE A 286 -7.03 5.46 1.56
C ILE A 286 -5.64 5.30 0.92
N SER A 287 -4.64 4.84 1.68
CA SER A 287 -3.29 4.63 1.16
C SER A 287 -3.26 3.62 0.00
N ALA A 288 -2.38 3.84 -0.99
CA ALA A 288 -2.25 2.94 -2.13
C ALA A 288 -1.60 1.60 -1.79
N GLY A 289 -0.80 1.55 -0.71
CA GLY A 289 -0.07 0.39 -0.23
C GLY A 289 1.46 0.55 -0.36
N ASN A 290 2.22 -0.22 0.43
CA ASN A 290 3.69 -0.16 0.47
C ASN A 290 4.40 -1.38 -0.20
N SER A 291 3.73 -2.06 -1.13
CA SER A 291 4.24 -3.26 -1.82
C SER A 291 4.74 -2.98 -3.24
N GLY A 292 5.26 -1.78 -3.49
CA GLY A 292 5.72 -1.34 -4.81
C GLY A 292 6.84 -2.19 -5.42
N GLU A 293 7.67 -2.83 -4.60
CA GLU A 293 8.73 -3.73 -5.08
C GLU A 293 8.19 -4.95 -5.85
N ILE A 294 6.95 -5.35 -5.56
CA ILE A 294 6.26 -6.47 -6.21
C ILE A 294 5.92 -6.14 -7.67
N GLY A 295 5.90 -4.85 -8.04
CA GLY A 295 5.65 -4.38 -9.40
C GLY A 295 4.15 -4.16 -9.75
N PRO A 296 3.83 -3.94 -11.04
CA PRO A 296 2.48 -3.59 -11.51
C PRO A 296 1.38 -4.58 -11.10
N PHE A 297 0.12 -4.13 -11.11
CA PHE A 297 -1.04 -4.95 -10.72
C PHE A 297 -0.94 -5.51 -9.30
N TYR A 298 -0.55 -4.66 -8.35
CA TYR A 298 -0.49 -5.00 -6.92
C TYR A 298 -1.15 -3.90 -6.06
N PRO A 299 -2.44 -3.57 -6.32
CA PRO A 299 -3.19 -2.56 -5.58
C PRO A 299 -3.62 -3.02 -4.18
N SER A 300 -4.19 -2.08 -3.41
CA SER A 300 -4.68 -2.27 -2.04
C SER A 300 -6.21 -2.27 -1.91
N SER A 301 -6.69 -2.99 -0.88
CA SER A 301 -8.08 -3.05 -0.43
C SER A 301 -8.58 -1.71 0.12
N GLY A 302 -9.89 -1.51 0.12
CA GLY A 302 -10.55 -0.25 0.49
C GLY A 302 -10.32 0.85 -0.55
N SER A 303 -9.05 1.20 -0.83
CA SER A 303 -8.66 2.21 -1.80
C SER A 303 -9.03 1.85 -3.24
N SER A 304 -9.33 0.58 -3.52
CA SER A 304 -9.94 0.10 -4.77
C SER A 304 -11.37 0.63 -5.02
N GLY A 305 -12.02 1.22 -4.01
CA GLY A 305 -13.37 1.76 -4.11
C GLY A 305 -13.57 2.80 -5.21
N THR A 306 -14.81 2.89 -5.70
CA THR A 306 -15.24 3.89 -6.68
C THR A 306 -15.27 5.27 -6.04
N ASN A 307 -14.60 6.25 -6.67
CA ASN A 307 -14.43 7.64 -6.19
C ASN A 307 -13.73 7.80 -4.82
N VAL A 308 -13.37 6.73 -4.14
CA VAL A 308 -12.35 6.73 -3.08
C VAL A 308 -11.01 7.05 -3.73
N LEU A 309 -10.17 7.89 -3.12
CA LEU A 309 -8.84 8.17 -3.68
C LEU A 309 -7.78 7.25 -3.06
N ALA A 310 -7.06 6.52 -3.91
CA ALA A 310 -5.86 5.79 -3.53
C ALA A 310 -4.63 6.69 -3.70
N ILE A 311 -3.86 6.88 -2.63
CA ILE A 311 -2.80 7.89 -2.59
C ILE A 311 -1.42 7.22 -2.66
N ALA A 312 -0.66 7.55 -3.72
CA ALA A 312 0.73 7.14 -3.91
C ALA A 312 1.71 8.01 -3.11
N SER A 313 2.90 7.49 -2.85
CA SER A 313 3.95 8.18 -2.10
C SER A 313 5.03 8.74 -3.02
N VAL A 314 5.46 9.95 -2.70
CA VAL A 314 6.64 10.61 -3.28
C VAL A 314 7.69 10.84 -2.19
N GLN A 315 8.95 10.63 -2.54
CA GLN A 315 10.07 10.92 -1.65
C GLN A 315 10.19 12.42 -1.41
N ASN A 316 10.33 12.80 -0.15
CA ASN A 316 10.55 14.20 0.20
C ASN A 316 11.87 14.71 -0.41
N GLN A 317 11.88 15.95 -0.89
CA GLN A 317 13.07 16.55 -1.52
C GLN A 317 14.13 16.97 -0.51
N VAL A 318 13.74 17.08 0.76
CA VAL A 318 14.61 17.52 1.83
C VAL A 318 14.52 16.52 2.98
N LEU A 319 15.65 15.98 3.38
CA LEU A 319 15.79 15.12 4.54
C LEU A 319 16.07 15.97 5.77
N GLN A 320 15.49 15.57 6.89
CA GLN A 320 15.82 16.14 8.18
C GLN A 320 17.16 15.54 8.66
N ALA A 321 18.03 16.41 9.17
CA ALA A 321 19.37 16.05 9.59
C ALA A 321 19.76 16.81 10.86
N ASN A 322 20.70 16.24 11.61
CA ASN A 322 21.37 16.97 12.67
C ASN A 322 22.29 18.03 12.07
N SER A 323 22.57 19.10 12.80
CA SER A 323 23.44 20.17 12.33
C SER A 323 24.80 20.18 13.03
N ALA A 324 25.83 20.57 12.28
CA ALA A 324 27.13 20.92 12.84
C ALA A 324 27.68 22.17 12.16
N ASN A 325 28.43 22.97 12.90
CA ASN A 325 29.17 24.10 12.36
C ASN A 325 30.55 23.64 11.91
N ILE A 326 30.84 23.82 10.63
CA ILE A 326 32.17 23.61 10.05
C ILE A 326 32.84 24.97 9.93
N THR A 327 33.96 25.14 10.63
CA THR A 327 34.74 26.37 10.58
C THR A 327 36.04 26.14 9.83
N THR A 328 36.24 26.87 8.76
CA THR A 328 37.47 26.89 7.97
C THR A 328 38.27 28.13 8.32
N THR A 329 39.53 27.95 8.72
CA THR A 329 40.49 29.03 8.97
C THR A 329 41.61 28.95 7.94
N THR A 330 41.71 29.94 7.08
CA THR A 330 42.77 30.03 6.06
C THR A 330 44.13 30.35 6.69
N SER A 331 45.21 30.17 5.93
CA SER A 331 46.58 30.42 6.38
C SER A 331 46.86 31.88 6.77
N ASP A 332 46.07 32.84 6.27
CA ASP A 332 46.10 34.25 6.66
C ASP A 332 45.20 34.58 7.87
N GLY A 333 44.62 33.56 8.52
CA GLY A 333 43.85 33.68 9.75
C GLY A 333 42.38 34.10 9.57
N LYS A 334 41.87 34.16 8.34
CA LYS A 334 40.45 34.44 8.10
C LYS A 334 39.60 33.21 8.38
N THR A 335 38.51 33.40 9.11
CA THR A 335 37.56 32.34 9.46
C THR A 335 36.28 32.47 8.65
N SER A 336 35.72 31.33 8.28
CA SER A 336 34.37 31.21 7.72
C SER A 336 33.69 30.01 8.38
N THR A 337 32.44 30.18 8.81
CA THR A 337 31.67 29.13 9.48
C THR A 337 30.40 28.87 8.67
N VAL A 338 30.14 27.60 8.40
CA VAL A 338 28.94 27.14 7.71
C VAL A 338 28.27 26.07 8.56
N THR A 339 26.96 26.18 8.75
CA THR A 339 26.15 25.12 9.36
C THR A 339 25.80 24.09 8.29
N VAL A 340 26.14 22.83 8.52
CA VAL A 340 25.91 21.72 7.60
C VAL A 340 25.00 20.67 8.23
N GLY A 341 24.19 20.01 7.42
CA GLY A 341 23.40 18.85 7.83
C GLY A 341 24.20 17.55 7.76
N TYR A 342 24.00 16.65 8.72
CA TYR A 342 24.56 15.31 8.74
C TYR A 342 23.59 14.24 9.25
N LEU A 343 23.74 13.01 8.75
CA LEU A 343 22.99 11.83 9.22
C LEU A 343 23.83 11.02 10.21
N PRO A 344 23.40 10.83 11.48
CA PRO A 344 24.20 10.12 12.48
C PRO A 344 24.14 8.59 12.34
N ALA A 345 25.17 7.90 12.84
CA ALA A 345 25.23 6.44 12.90
C ALA A 345 24.43 5.84 14.08
N SER A 346 24.73 6.28 15.32
CA SER A 346 24.14 5.75 16.57
C SER A 346 23.62 6.87 17.49
N GLY A 347 23.39 8.06 16.92
CA GLY A 347 23.03 9.30 17.62
C GLY A 347 23.93 10.47 17.20
N PRO A 348 23.52 11.72 17.47
CA PRO A 348 24.27 12.91 17.08
C PRO A 348 25.66 12.93 17.74
N TYR A 349 26.52 13.79 17.21
CA TYR A 349 27.75 14.12 17.90
C TYR A 349 27.44 14.75 19.26
N PRO A 350 28.22 14.46 20.31
CA PRO A 350 28.08 15.10 21.61
C PRO A 350 28.23 16.63 21.53
N VAL A 351 27.44 17.37 22.32
CA VAL A 351 27.48 18.85 22.34
C VAL A 351 28.82 19.42 22.86
N ASP A 352 29.64 18.62 23.54
CA ASP A 352 30.98 18.98 23.99
C ASP A 352 32.04 18.86 22.87
N VAL A 353 31.66 18.37 21.68
CA VAL A 353 32.45 18.52 20.45
C VAL A 353 32.42 20.00 20.05
N ALA A 354 33.33 20.77 20.65
CA ALA A 354 33.51 22.20 20.40
C ALA A 354 34.85 22.44 19.69
N ASN A 355 34.78 22.87 18.43
CA ASN A 355 35.94 23.21 17.61
C ASN A 355 36.98 22.07 17.47
N TYR A 356 36.51 20.82 17.37
CA TYR A 356 37.39 19.66 17.21
C TYR A 356 38.00 19.65 15.80
N PRO A 357 39.33 19.50 15.63
CA PRO A 357 39.98 19.61 14.32
C PRO A 357 39.59 18.42 13.43
N ILE A 358 39.31 18.70 12.15
CA ILE A 358 39.05 17.69 11.14
C ILE A 358 40.36 17.30 10.47
N HIS A 359 40.62 16.00 10.36
CA HIS A 359 41.83 15.45 9.75
C HIS A 359 41.49 14.48 8.61
N ALA A 360 42.23 14.58 7.50
CA ALA A 360 42.10 13.71 6.35
C ALA A 360 43.38 12.88 6.16
N LEU A 361 43.25 11.56 6.08
CA LEU A 361 44.37 10.65 5.78
C LEU A 361 44.64 10.54 4.28
N ALA A 362 43.66 10.87 3.44
CA ALA A 362 43.77 10.90 1.99
C ALA A 362 42.97 12.07 1.41
N PHE A 363 43.41 12.56 0.24
CA PHE A 363 42.76 13.65 -0.50
C PHE A 363 42.16 13.20 -1.84
N ASN A 364 42.32 11.92 -2.19
CA ASN A 364 41.73 11.37 -3.42
C ASN A 364 40.22 11.14 -3.21
N THR A 365 39.41 12.07 -3.71
CA THR A 365 37.94 12.05 -3.59
C THR A 365 37.26 10.96 -4.43
N SER A 366 38.03 10.20 -5.20
CA SER A 366 37.52 9.17 -6.12
C SER A 366 37.87 7.74 -5.71
N ASP A 367 38.61 7.52 -4.61
CA ASP A 367 38.97 6.17 -4.16
C ASP A 367 37.81 5.50 -3.39
N PRO A 368 37.13 4.49 -3.95
CA PRO A 368 36.06 3.81 -3.24
C PRO A 368 36.58 2.84 -2.16
N ALA A 369 37.89 2.51 -2.14
CA ALA A 369 38.50 1.58 -1.19
C ALA A 369 39.17 2.27 0.02
N GLU A 370 39.04 3.60 0.15
CA GLU A 370 39.63 4.37 1.26
C GLU A 370 39.28 3.76 2.62
N ALA A 371 40.24 3.57 3.52
CA ALA A 371 40.06 2.96 4.85
C ALA A 371 39.47 1.53 4.86
N CYS A 372 39.39 0.82 3.73
CA CYS A 372 38.92 -0.57 3.72
C CYS A 372 39.94 -1.56 4.28
N ASN A 373 41.23 -1.23 4.17
CA ASN A 373 42.31 -2.01 4.78
C ASN A 373 42.82 -1.31 6.05
N PRO A 374 43.38 -2.07 7.01
CA PRO A 374 44.06 -1.51 8.17
C PRO A 374 45.20 -0.57 7.77
N TYR A 375 45.35 0.53 8.50
CA TYR A 375 46.47 1.46 8.32
C TYR A 375 47.73 0.97 9.05
N PRO A 376 48.94 1.28 8.54
CA PRO A 376 50.18 1.00 9.26
C PRO A 376 50.20 1.67 10.64
N ALA A 377 50.84 1.05 11.63
CA ALA A 377 50.99 1.64 12.96
C ALA A 377 51.73 3.00 12.95
N SER A 378 52.48 3.31 11.90
CA SER A 378 53.17 4.59 11.70
C SER A 378 52.25 5.75 11.29
N THR A 379 50.96 5.52 11.03
CA THR A 379 50.01 6.56 10.62
C THR A 379 49.76 7.61 11.72
N GLY A 380 49.99 7.28 12.99
CA GLY A 380 49.86 8.20 14.12
C GLY A 380 48.53 8.06 14.88
N ASP A 381 48.44 8.78 16.01
CA ASP A 381 47.26 8.80 16.89
C ASP A 381 46.20 9.79 16.37
N LEU A 382 44.98 9.30 16.22
CA LEU A 382 43.81 10.05 15.74
C LEU A 382 42.84 10.44 16.87
N SER A 383 43.18 10.20 18.13
CA SER A 383 42.33 10.48 19.29
C SER A 383 41.93 11.96 19.44
N GLY A 384 42.78 12.88 18.96
CA GLY A 384 42.56 14.33 18.98
C GLY A 384 41.81 14.90 17.77
N TYR A 385 41.34 14.07 16.83
CA TYR A 385 40.76 14.53 15.57
C TYR A 385 39.39 13.92 15.26
N THR A 386 38.64 14.64 14.43
CA THR A 386 37.51 14.08 13.68
C THR A 386 38.02 13.66 12.31
N VAL A 387 37.97 12.37 11.99
CA VAL A 387 38.56 11.84 10.76
C VAL A 387 37.53 11.87 9.64
N ILE A 388 37.85 12.50 8.50
CA ILE A 388 36.97 12.49 7.31
C ILE A 388 37.40 11.39 6.34
N VAL A 389 36.43 10.62 5.81
CA VAL A 389 36.66 9.47 4.92
C VAL A 389 35.49 9.26 3.96
N ARG A 390 35.76 8.79 2.73
CA ARG A 390 34.72 8.55 1.72
C ARG A 390 33.91 7.29 2.02
N ARG A 391 32.59 7.34 1.77
CA ARG A 391 31.76 6.13 1.61
C ARG A 391 32.21 5.34 0.39
N GLY A 392 32.27 4.01 0.50
CA GLY A 392 32.98 3.18 -0.48
C GLY A 392 32.48 1.76 -0.60
N THR A 393 33.36 0.87 -1.08
CA THR A 393 33.07 -0.54 -1.37
C THR A 393 32.93 -1.41 -0.12
N CYS A 394 33.63 -1.07 0.97
CA CYS A 394 33.50 -1.75 2.26
C CYS A 394 32.49 -1.04 3.18
N THR A 395 32.02 -1.76 4.20
CA THR A 395 31.00 -1.29 5.14
C THR A 395 31.49 -0.11 6.00
N PHE A 396 30.56 0.71 6.48
CA PHE A 396 30.87 1.77 7.46
C PHE A 396 31.54 1.19 8.71
N ALA A 397 31.06 0.03 9.19
CA ALA A 397 31.65 -0.72 10.30
C ALA A 397 33.14 -1.01 10.09
N GLN A 398 33.53 -1.52 8.92
CA GLN A 398 34.91 -1.86 8.62
C GLN A 398 35.83 -0.64 8.62
N LYS A 399 35.40 0.45 7.96
CA LYS A 399 36.16 1.73 7.95
C LYS A 399 36.30 2.28 9.37
N ALA A 400 35.22 2.27 10.14
CA ALA A 400 35.21 2.75 11.52
C ALA A 400 36.15 1.92 12.42
N GLN A 401 36.19 0.59 12.26
CA GLN A 401 37.12 -0.27 13.00
C GLN A 401 38.59 0.02 12.65
N ASN A 402 38.90 0.17 11.36
CA ASN A 402 40.26 0.47 10.91
C ASN A 402 40.76 1.83 11.41
N LEU A 403 39.89 2.85 11.44
CA LEU A 403 40.21 4.18 11.98
C LEU A 403 40.23 4.20 13.51
N GLY A 404 39.31 3.48 14.15
CA GLY A 404 39.27 3.32 15.61
C GLY A 404 40.52 2.63 16.17
N ALA A 405 41.13 1.72 15.42
CA ALA A 405 42.42 1.10 15.78
C ALA A 405 43.58 2.11 15.88
N LEU A 406 43.46 3.28 15.23
CA LEU A 406 44.38 4.41 15.36
C LEU A 406 43.94 5.44 16.43
N GLY A 407 42.89 5.15 17.20
CA GLY A 407 42.38 6.02 18.28
C GLY A 407 41.25 6.96 17.89
N ALA A 408 40.78 6.95 16.63
CA ALA A 408 39.71 7.84 16.19
C ALA A 408 38.39 7.60 16.96
N LYS A 409 37.85 8.67 17.56
CA LYS A 409 36.56 8.64 18.28
C LYS A 409 35.41 9.27 17.47
N TYR A 410 35.76 10.14 16.53
CA TYR A 410 34.81 10.89 15.70
C TYR A 410 35.15 10.69 14.22
N ILE A 411 34.17 10.30 13.42
CA ILE A 411 34.35 10.02 11.99
C ILE A 411 33.27 10.71 11.15
N ILE A 412 33.67 11.49 10.15
CA ILE A 412 32.77 12.01 9.12
C ILE A 412 32.91 11.15 7.88
N PHE A 413 31.88 10.37 7.56
CA PHE A 413 31.75 9.79 6.23
C PHE A 413 31.20 10.87 5.29
N TYR A 414 31.86 11.15 4.18
CA TYR A 414 31.21 11.90 3.09
C TYR A 414 30.69 10.94 2.03
N ASN A 415 29.52 11.24 1.50
CA ASN A 415 28.80 10.31 0.63
C ASN A 415 29.53 10.07 -0.70
N ASN A 416 29.09 9.04 -1.40
CA ASN A 416 29.41 8.79 -2.79
C ASN A 416 28.23 9.22 -3.68
N ASP A 417 28.18 8.75 -4.92
CA ASP A 417 27.09 9.06 -5.86
C ASP A 417 25.79 8.27 -5.59
N GLY A 418 25.75 7.50 -4.49
CA GLY A 418 24.59 6.73 -4.05
C GLY A 418 23.66 7.50 -3.10
N PRO A 419 22.57 6.87 -2.66
CA PRO A 419 21.57 7.51 -1.80
C PRO A 419 22.16 7.86 -0.43
N LEU A 420 21.69 8.95 0.18
CA LEU A 420 22.04 9.29 1.55
C LEU A 420 21.47 8.24 2.51
N VAL A 421 22.31 7.73 3.41
CA VAL A 421 21.93 6.69 4.39
C VAL A 421 22.62 6.96 5.73
N ASN A 422 21.95 6.64 6.84
CA ASN A 422 22.61 6.62 8.14
C ASN A 422 23.71 5.55 8.14
N PRO A 423 24.94 5.86 8.61
CA PRO A 423 26.00 4.86 8.69
C PRO A 423 25.63 3.72 9.65
N SER A 424 25.53 2.49 9.16
CA SER A 424 25.14 1.34 9.96
C SER A 424 26.33 0.47 10.40
N GLY A 425 26.17 -0.26 11.51
CA GLY A 425 27.17 -1.19 12.04
C GLY A 425 28.42 -0.55 12.64
N VAL A 426 28.44 0.78 12.80
CA VAL A 426 29.53 1.50 13.46
C VAL A 426 29.52 1.17 14.98
N PRO A 427 30.67 0.81 15.59
CA PRO A 427 30.75 0.57 17.02
C PRO A 427 30.27 1.78 17.83
N THR A 428 29.49 1.56 18.89
CA THR A 428 28.89 2.66 19.70
C THR A 428 29.91 3.53 20.42
N THR A 429 31.15 3.03 20.59
CA THR A 429 32.31 3.78 21.11
C THR A 429 32.85 4.83 20.14
N ILE A 430 32.46 4.77 18.87
CA ILE A 430 32.82 5.71 17.81
C ILE A 430 31.55 6.44 17.38
N LYS A 431 31.59 7.77 17.42
CA LYS A 431 30.50 8.59 16.87
C LYS A 431 30.82 8.91 15.43
N ALA A 432 29.90 8.58 14.54
CA ALA A 432 30.08 8.79 13.12
C ALA A 432 28.84 9.41 12.47
N SER A 433 29.07 10.14 11.38
CA SER A 433 28.03 10.77 10.59
C SER A 433 28.25 10.54 9.09
N LEU A 434 27.19 10.71 8.30
CA LEU A 434 27.27 10.91 6.86
C LEU A 434 26.97 12.38 6.53
N VAL A 435 27.81 13.01 5.71
CA VAL A 435 27.53 14.31 5.08
C VAL A 435 27.40 14.16 3.56
N PRO A 436 26.71 15.08 2.88
CA PRO A 436 26.69 15.16 1.42
C PRO A 436 28.09 15.22 0.80
N THR A 437 28.20 14.73 -0.44
CA THR A 437 29.47 14.60 -1.17
C THR A 437 30.18 15.94 -1.34
N ASP A 438 29.44 16.99 -1.68
CA ASP A 438 29.94 18.36 -1.88
C ASP A 438 30.52 18.97 -0.60
N ILE A 439 29.89 18.74 0.55
CA ILE A 439 30.39 19.17 1.86
C ILE A 439 31.74 18.50 2.16
N GLY A 440 31.81 17.18 2.00
CA GLY A 440 33.05 16.44 2.24
C GLY A 440 34.19 16.84 1.32
N VAL A 441 33.90 17.00 0.02
CA VAL A 441 34.86 17.48 -0.98
C VAL A 441 35.34 18.89 -0.64
N SER A 442 34.46 19.79 -0.21
CA SER A 442 34.82 21.16 0.19
C SER A 442 35.76 21.18 1.39
N ILE A 443 35.52 20.32 2.40
CA ILE A 443 36.41 20.15 3.55
C ILE A 443 37.80 19.68 3.09
N LEU A 444 37.86 18.65 2.25
CA LEU A 444 39.12 18.10 1.75
C LEU A 444 39.91 19.13 0.92
N GLN A 445 39.24 19.92 0.08
CA GLN A 445 39.86 20.99 -0.69
C GLN A 445 40.45 22.08 0.21
N ALA A 446 39.74 22.50 1.26
CA ALA A 446 40.23 23.50 2.20
C ALA A 446 41.49 23.00 2.94
N LEU A 447 41.47 21.75 3.43
CA LEU A 447 42.62 21.10 4.07
C LEU A 447 43.81 20.99 3.11
N GLN A 448 43.58 20.62 1.85
CA GLN A 448 44.64 20.51 0.83
C GLN A 448 45.29 21.86 0.49
N GLN A 449 44.54 22.96 0.62
CA GLN A 449 45.03 24.33 0.44
C GLN A 449 45.76 24.89 1.68
N GLY A 450 45.93 24.08 2.74
CA GLY A 450 46.63 24.47 3.96
C GLY A 450 45.77 25.24 4.96
N SER A 451 44.45 25.24 4.81
CA SER A 451 43.52 25.75 5.82
C SER A 451 43.38 24.74 6.96
N THR A 452 43.07 25.20 8.16
CA THR A 452 42.58 24.32 9.23
C THR A 452 41.06 24.28 9.20
N VAL A 453 40.49 23.11 9.44
CA VAL A 453 39.03 22.93 9.49
C VAL A 453 38.66 22.29 10.81
N SER A 454 37.61 22.78 11.46
CA SER A 454 37.09 22.23 12.71
C SER A 454 35.57 22.03 12.66
N ILE A 455 35.08 21.10 13.48
CA ILE A 455 33.66 20.83 13.68
C ILE A 455 33.23 21.26 15.09
N ALA A 456 32.05 21.87 15.20
CA ALA A 456 31.40 22.17 16.46
C ALA A 456 29.91 21.83 16.39
N VAL A 457 29.38 21.14 17.40
CA VAL A 457 27.94 20.90 17.53
C VAL A 457 27.30 22.09 18.24
N PRO A 458 26.17 22.63 17.74
CA PRO A 458 25.44 23.69 18.45
C PRO A 458 25.03 23.24 19.87
N ALA A 459 24.99 24.19 20.81
CA ALA A 459 24.69 23.89 22.22
C ALA A 459 23.25 23.38 22.43
N ASP A 460 22.35 23.67 21.49
CA ASP A 460 20.97 23.18 21.40
C ASP A 460 20.85 21.91 20.53
N GLY A 461 21.96 21.31 20.12
CA GLY A 461 22.01 20.16 19.22
C GLY A 461 21.77 20.50 17.74
N GLY A 462 20.86 21.46 17.46
CA GLY A 462 20.57 22.08 16.16
C GLY A 462 20.12 21.13 15.04
N ALA A 463 19.24 21.59 14.15
CA ALA A 463 18.82 20.84 12.97
C ALA A 463 19.13 21.55 11.66
N ALA A 464 19.23 20.74 10.60
CA ALA A 464 19.51 21.21 9.26
C ALA A 464 18.74 20.38 8.21
N ALA A 465 18.69 20.94 7.00
CA ALA A 465 18.21 20.28 5.79
C ALA A 465 19.37 19.57 5.12
N ILE A 466 19.09 18.41 4.55
CA ILE A 466 19.90 17.89 3.45
C ILE A 466 19.00 17.74 2.24
N GLU A 467 19.37 18.33 1.10
CA GLU A 467 18.68 18.09 -0.16
C GLU A 467 18.91 16.65 -0.62
N ASP A 468 17.83 15.90 -0.88
CA ASP A 468 17.92 14.57 -1.47
C ASP A 468 17.97 14.68 -3.00
N THR A 469 19.19 14.79 -3.53
CA THR A 469 19.41 14.84 -4.98
C THR A 469 19.27 13.47 -5.66
N PHE A 470 19.17 12.39 -4.90
CA PHE A 470 19.10 11.03 -5.43
C PHE A 470 17.65 10.61 -5.68
N TYR A 471 16.82 10.57 -4.63
CA TYR A 471 15.40 10.19 -4.72
C TYR A 471 14.42 11.36 -4.56
N GLY A 472 14.88 12.54 -4.15
CA GLY A 472 13.98 13.65 -3.82
C GLY A 472 13.04 14.01 -4.97
N GLY A 473 11.74 14.05 -4.68
CA GLY A 473 10.70 14.41 -5.65
C GLY A 473 10.41 13.33 -6.69
N THR A 474 10.87 12.09 -6.49
CA THR A 474 10.53 10.94 -7.34
C THR A 474 9.56 9.99 -6.63
N PRO A 475 8.83 9.15 -7.38
CA PRO A 475 7.95 8.15 -6.76
C PRO A 475 8.71 7.27 -5.77
N SER A 476 8.16 7.08 -4.57
CA SER A 476 8.76 6.17 -3.59
C SER A 476 8.79 4.75 -4.15
N TYR A 477 9.93 4.05 -4.03
CA TYR A 477 10.09 2.71 -4.60
C TYR A 477 9.07 1.70 -4.04
N PHE A 478 8.63 1.90 -2.80
CA PHE A 478 7.64 1.08 -2.11
C PHE A 478 6.19 1.40 -2.49
N THR A 479 5.88 2.47 -3.22
CA THR A 479 4.48 2.81 -3.52
C THR A 479 3.84 1.73 -4.39
N SER A 480 2.74 1.12 -3.92
CA SER A 480 2.03 0.06 -4.64
C SER A 480 1.48 0.56 -5.98
N TRP A 481 1.44 -0.34 -6.96
CA TRP A 481 1.09 -0.05 -8.34
C TRP A 481 -0.26 -0.65 -8.68
N GLY A 482 -1.07 0.10 -9.43
CA GLY A 482 -2.19 -0.50 -10.16
C GLY A 482 -1.77 -0.91 -11.58
N PRO A 483 -2.72 -0.86 -12.54
CA PRO A 483 -4.16 -0.71 -12.33
C PRO A 483 -4.77 -1.79 -11.42
N LEU A 484 -6.05 -1.63 -11.09
CA LEU A 484 -6.83 -2.71 -10.46
C LEU A 484 -6.91 -3.95 -11.36
N PHE A 485 -7.37 -5.08 -10.81
CA PHE A 485 -7.50 -6.32 -11.60
C PHE A 485 -8.60 -6.27 -12.66
N ASP A 486 -9.50 -5.28 -12.60
CA ASP A 486 -10.45 -4.94 -13.65
C ASP A 486 -9.95 -3.82 -14.59
N LEU A 487 -8.67 -3.48 -14.48
CA LEU A 487 -7.95 -2.42 -15.20
C LEU A 487 -8.45 -0.99 -14.92
N THR A 488 -9.18 -0.78 -13.82
CA THR A 488 -9.49 0.55 -13.31
C THR A 488 -8.22 1.28 -12.85
N LEU A 489 -8.11 2.56 -13.18
CA LEU A 489 -6.94 3.39 -12.87
C LEU A 489 -6.85 3.64 -11.37
N LYS A 490 -5.76 3.14 -10.79
CA LYS A 490 -5.25 3.36 -9.44
C LYS A 490 -3.71 3.29 -9.48
N PRO A 491 -2.99 3.99 -8.58
CA PRO A 491 -3.49 5.00 -7.64
C PRO A 491 -4.02 6.26 -8.37
N ASP A 492 -4.66 7.18 -7.66
CA ASP A 492 -5.33 8.34 -8.27
C ASP A 492 -4.42 9.56 -8.39
N VAL A 493 -3.61 9.80 -7.36
CA VAL A 493 -2.71 10.95 -7.22
C VAL A 493 -1.59 10.57 -6.23
N ALA A 494 -0.50 11.33 -6.23
CA ALA A 494 0.61 11.17 -5.31
C ALA A 494 0.78 12.40 -4.40
N ALA A 495 1.34 12.18 -3.21
CA ALA A 495 1.67 13.24 -2.26
C ALA A 495 2.98 12.89 -1.52
N PRO A 496 3.60 13.84 -0.80
CA PRO A 496 4.77 13.55 0.02
C PRO A 496 4.47 12.47 1.05
N GLY A 497 5.24 11.38 1.02
CA GLY A 497 5.05 10.23 1.91
C GLY A 497 6.33 9.50 2.32
N GLY A 498 7.47 9.77 1.67
CA GLY A 498 8.78 9.27 2.12
C GLY A 498 9.51 10.30 2.98
N ASN A 499 10.13 9.85 4.08
CA ASN A 499 10.91 10.68 5.00
C ASN A 499 10.13 11.86 5.61
N ILE A 500 8.96 11.59 6.19
CA ILE A 500 8.07 12.61 6.76
C ILE A 500 8.24 12.69 8.28
N LEU A 501 8.74 13.82 8.78
CA LEU A 501 8.78 14.14 10.21
C LEU A 501 7.40 14.55 10.72
N ASN A 502 6.91 13.91 11.77
CA ASN A 502 5.68 14.33 12.44
C ASN A 502 5.58 13.83 13.90
N THR A 503 4.48 14.20 14.57
CA THR A 503 4.16 13.87 15.96
C THR A 503 4.14 12.36 16.20
N TYR A 504 4.51 11.94 17.39
CA TYR A 504 4.57 10.53 17.80
C TYR A 504 4.13 10.37 19.26
N VAL A 505 3.96 9.14 19.74
CA VAL A 505 3.58 8.87 21.14
C VAL A 505 4.57 9.48 22.14
N ASN A 506 4.12 9.67 23.39
CA ASN A 506 4.92 10.26 24.48
C ASN A 506 5.42 11.69 24.19
N ASN A 507 4.64 12.49 23.48
CA ASN A 507 5.00 13.86 23.07
C ASN A 507 6.28 13.95 22.23
N GLY A 508 6.62 12.86 21.54
CA GLY A 508 7.81 12.75 20.71
C GLY A 508 7.54 13.02 19.23
N TYR A 509 8.59 12.90 18.42
CA TYR A 509 8.53 13.03 16.97
C TYR A 509 9.30 11.89 16.28
N ALA A 510 8.84 11.49 15.09
CA ALA A 510 9.47 10.44 14.29
C ALA A 510 9.44 10.79 12.79
N VAL A 511 10.45 10.32 12.06
CA VAL A 511 10.43 10.29 10.60
C VAL A 511 9.91 8.93 10.15
N LEU A 512 8.80 8.95 9.42
CA LEU A 512 8.18 7.76 8.85
C LEU A 512 8.12 7.87 7.32
N SER A 513 8.26 6.73 6.64
CA SER A 513 8.05 6.60 5.20
C SER A 513 6.92 5.60 4.91
N GLY A 514 5.98 6.00 4.06
CA GLY A 514 4.90 5.15 3.58
C GLY A 514 3.83 5.93 2.80
N THR A 515 3.03 5.21 2.02
CA THR A 515 1.77 5.76 1.48
C THR A 515 0.81 6.17 2.61
N SER A 516 1.01 5.61 3.82
CA SER A 516 0.42 6.03 5.08
C SER A 516 0.64 7.50 5.46
N MET A 517 1.73 8.12 5.01
CA MET A 517 2.02 9.54 5.26
C MET A 517 1.48 10.42 4.13
N ALA A 518 1.49 9.93 2.89
CA ALA A 518 0.91 10.63 1.74
C ALA A 518 -0.62 10.76 1.83
N CYS A 519 -1.30 9.71 2.31
CA CYS A 519 -2.75 9.66 2.47
C CYS A 519 -3.33 10.83 3.32
N PRO A 520 -2.91 11.04 4.58
CA PRO A 520 -3.39 12.15 5.40
C PRO A 520 -2.97 13.52 4.86
N TYR A 521 -1.88 13.60 4.10
CA TYR A 521 -1.48 14.86 3.44
C TYR A 521 -2.58 15.33 2.47
N VAL A 522 -3.09 14.42 1.64
CA VAL A 522 -4.19 14.70 0.70
C VAL A 522 -5.49 15.03 1.43
N ALA A 523 -5.79 14.34 2.53
CA ALA A 523 -6.92 14.67 3.40
C ALA A 523 -6.80 16.09 3.98
N GLY A 524 -5.60 16.51 4.36
CA GLY A 524 -5.30 17.88 4.77
C GLY A 524 -5.55 18.90 3.66
N VAL A 525 -5.14 18.62 2.41
CA VAL A 525 -5.41 19.51 1.26
C VAL A 525 -6.93 19.60 0.98
N ALA A 526 -7.65 18.49 1.11
CA ALA A 526 -9.12 18.48 1.07
C ALA A 526 -9.72 19.39 2.15
N ALA A 527 -9.17 19.36 3.37
CA ALA A 527 -9.60 20.22 4.48
C ALA A 527 -9.28 21.70 4.23
N LEU A 528 -8.14 22.04 3.64
CA LEU A 528 -7.85 23.42 3.21
C LEU A 528 -8.91 23.93 2.22
N TRP A 529 -9.30 23.10 1.25
CA TRP A 529 -10.36 23.45 0.30
C TRP A 529 -11.70 23.65 1.00
N ALA A 530 -12.10 22.71 1.86
CA ALA A 530 -13.36 22.75 2.59
C ALA A 530 -13.43 23.93 3.59
N GLY A 531 -12.31 24.34 4.18
CA GLY A 531 -12.26 25.49 5.08
C GLY A 531 -12.58 26.82 4.38
N VAL A 532 -12.31 26.93 3.07
CA VAL A 532 -12.63 28.12 2.27
C VAL A 532 -13.97 27.99 1.56
N HIS A 533 -14.24 26.83 0.96
CA HIS A 533 -15.39 26.62 0.07
C HIS A 533 -16.55 25.93 0.75
N GLY A 534 -16.43 25.54 2.02
CA GLY A 534 -17.39 24.76 2.80
C GLY A 534 -17.25 23.24 2.57
N GLY A 535 -17.58 22.48 3.62
CA GLY A 535 -17.58 21.01 3.62
C GLY A 535 -18.90 20.39 3.13
N ARG A 536 -19.19 19.18 3.63
CA ARG A 536 -20.39 18.39 3.34
C ARG A 536 -21.67 19.16 3.65
N ALA A 537 -21.69 19.96 4.72
CA ALA A 537 -22.84 20.79 5.09
C ALA A 537 -23.26 21.78 3.99
N ARG A 538 -22.32 22.24 3.16
CA ARG A 538 -22.59 23.19 2.07
C ARG A 538 -22.88 22.52 0.74
N HIS A 539 -22.14 21.45 0.41
CA HIS A 539 -22.22 20.81 -0.92
C HIS A 539 -23.07 19.54 -0.95
N GLY A 540 -23.52 19.05 0.21
CA GLY A 540 -24.27 17.81 0.35
C GLY A 540 -23.54 16.63 -0.30
N LYS A 541 -24.30 15.78 -1.00
CA LYS A 541 -23.79 14.56 -1.66
C LYS A 541 -22.72 14.80 -2.73
N ALA A 542 -22.61 16.02 -3.25
CA ALA A 542 -21.61 16.35 -4.27
C ALA A 542 -20.20 16.54 -3.69
N PHE A 543 -20.05 16.81 -2.39
CA PHE A 543 -18.78 17.21 -1.76
C PHE A 543 -17.63 16.24 -2.07
N GLY A 544 -17.81 14.95 -1.74
CA GLY A 544 -16.76 13.95 -1.86
C GLY A 544 -16.19 13.86 -3.27
N LYS A 545 -17.07 13.73 -4.28
CA LYS A 545 -16.66 13.68 -5.70
C LYS A 545 -16.06 14.98 -6.20
N LEU A 546 -16.61 16.12 -5.78
CA LEU A 546 -16.12 17.44 -6.18
C LEU A 546 -14.68 17.63 -5.72
N VAL A 547 -14.39 17.36 -4.45
CA VAL A 547 -13.05 17.51 -3.89
C VAL A 547 -12.10 16.46 -4.49
N ALA A 548 -12.55 15.22 -4.65
CA ALA A 548 -11.77 14.17 -5.31
C ALA A 548 -11.35 14.56 -6.73
N SER A 549 -12.29 15.09 -7.53
CA SER A 549 -11.98 15.58 -8.87
C SER A 549 -10.94 16.68 -8.85
N ARG A 550 -11.07 17.68 -7.96
CA ARG A 550 -10.13 18.80 -7.90
C ARG A 550 -8.74 18.34 -7.51
N ILE A 551 -8.64 17.43 -6.54
CA ILE A 551 -7.39 16.81 -6.10
C ILE A 551 -6.72 16.09 -7.25
N VAL A 552 -7.41 15.15 -7.90
CA VAL A 552 -6.80 14.37 -8.98
C VAL A 552 -6.37 15.29 -10.10
N THR A 553 -7.24 16.19 -10.59
CA THR A 553 -6.90 17.02 -11.75
C THR A 553 -5.87 18.12 -11.50
N SER A 554 -5.50 18.35 -10.23
CA SER A 554 -4.40 19.25 -9.87
C SER A 554 -3.02 18.66 -10.17
N GLY A 555 -2.95 17.33 -10.27
CA GLY A 555 -1.70 16.58 -10.36
C GLY A 555 -0.79 17.01 -11.50
N TYR A 556 0.52 16.95 -11.27
CA TYR A 556 1.54 17.12 -12.30
C TYR A 556 2.48 15.91 -12.36
N GLN A 557 2.99 15.62 -13.56
CA GLN A 557 3.83 14.46 -13.82
C GLN A 557 5.08 14.44 -12.96
N LEU A 558 5.41 13.23 -12.48
CA LEU A 558 6.65 12.94 -11.76
C LEU A 558 7.65 12.30 -12.72
N PRO A 559 8.97 12.54 -12.55
CA PRO A 559 9.98 11.85 -13.34
C PRO A 559 9.98 10.35 -13.03
N TRP A 560 10.26 9.54 -14.05
CA TRP A 560 10.51 8.12 -13.85
C TRP A 560 11.78 7.89 -13.04
N THR A 561 11.76 6.93 -12.13
CA THR A 561 12.95 6.42 -11.44
C THR A 561 12.82 4.91 -11.29
N GLY A 562 13.87 4.16 -11.62
CA GLY A 562 13.94 2.72 -11.38
C GLY A 562 14.14 2.39 -9.90
N ARG A 563 14.01 1.12 -9.53
CA ARG A 563 14.12 0.66 -8.13
C ARG A 563 15.43 1.09 -7.47
N ASN A 564 16.56 1.06 -8.19
CA ASN A 564 17.87 1.38 -7.63
C ASN A 564 18.29 2.82 -7.91
N GLY A 565 17.32 3.69 -8.23
CA GLY A 565 17.57 5.10 -8.54
C GLY A 565 17.94 5.38 -10.00
N GLU A 566 17.72 4.42 -10.91
CA GLU A 566 18.00 4.61 -12.33
C GLU A 566 17.13 5.74 -12.90
N LYS A 567 17.76 6.84 -13.35
CA LYS A 567 17.06 7.99 -13.93
C LYS A 567 16.96 7.83 -15.45
N PHE A 568 15.78 8.11 -15.99
CA PHE A 568 15.51 8.11 -17.43
C PHE A 568 15.10 9.52 -17.87
N PRO A 569 16.04 10.35 -18.36
CA PRO A 569 15.78 11.76 -18.66
C PRO A 569 14.61 11.95 -19.62
N GLY A 570 13.70 12.86 -19.28
CA GLY A 570 12.54 13.19 -20.11
C GLY A 570 11.40 12.15 -20.08
N VAL A 571 11.51 11.10 -19.27
CA VAL A 571 10.46 10.08 -19.11
C VAL A 571 9.71 10.31 -17.80
N ALA A 572 8.38 10.38 -17.87
CA ALA A 572 7.53 10.49 -16.70
C ALA A 572 7.16 9.11 -16.12
N ALA A 573 6.93 9.06 -14.81
CA ALA A 573 6.39 7.89 -14.13
C ALA A 573 4.99 7.55 -14.67
N SER A 574 4.70 6.26 -14.83
CA SER A 574 3.40 5.83 -15.32
C SER A 574 2.28 6.20 -14.35
N ALA A 575 1.12 6.60 -14.87
CA ALA A 575 -0.11 6.73 -14.09
C ALA A 575 -0.50 5.42 -13.35
N ALA A 576 -0.02 4.25 -13.79
CA ALA A 576 -0.18 3.00 -13.05
C ALA A 576 0.58 2.98 -11.70
N GLN A 577 1.63 3.81 -11.55
CA GLN A 577 2.42 3.96 -10.32
C GLN A 577 1.94 5.12 -9.45
N VAL A 578 1.63 6.27 -10.07
CA VAL A 578 1.42 7.54 -9.33
C VAL A 578 0.14 8.29 -9.70
N GLY A 579 -0.75 7.68 -10.49
CA GLY A 579 -1.99 8.33 -10.92
C GLY A 579 -1.72 9.61 -11.70
N ASN A 580 -2.32 10.72 -11.28
CA ASN A 580 -2.05 12.02 -11.91
C ASN A 580 -0.74 12.70 -11.47
N GLY A 581 0.13 11.98 -10.74
CA GLY A 581 1.38 12.51 -10.21
C GLY A 581 1.19 13.36 -8.95
N MET A 582 2.12 14.26 -8.66
CA MET A 582 2.13 15.02 -7.41
C MET A 582 0.99 16.03 -7.34
N ILE A 583 0.28 16.08 -6.21
CA ILE A 583 -0.77 17.04 -5.92
C ILE A 583 -0.27 18.50 -5.90
N ASP A 584 -1.10 19.43 -6.41
CA ASP A 584 -0.88 20.88 -6.30
C ASP A 584 -2.03 21.53 -5.52
N ALA A 585 -1.78 21.85 -4.25
CA ALA A 585 -2.78 22.43 -3.35
C ALA A 585 -3.26 23.82 -3.83
N GLY A 586 -2.39 24.56 -4.52
CA GLY A 586 -2.72 25.85 -5.12
C GLY A 586 -3.79 25.71 -6.21
N LYS A 587 -3.62 24.75 -7.12
CA LYS A 587 -4.63 24.42 -8.15
C LYS A 587 -5.92 23.90 -7.51
N VAL A 588 -5.83 22.97 -6.55
CA VAL A 588 -6.99 22.45 -5.82
C VAL A 588 -7.81 23.60 -5.26
N LEU A 589 -7.19 24.58 -4.60
CA LEU A 589 -7.91 25.67 -3.95
C LEU A 589 -8.47 26.73 -4.92
N ASN A 590 -7.65 27.16 -5.88
CA ASN A 590 -7.89 28.44 -6.56
C ASN A 590 -8.62 28.31 -7.90
N TYR A 591 -8.47 27.18 -8.60
CA TYR A 591 -8.96 27.07 -9.98
C TYR A 591 -10.48 27.12 -10.08
N LYS A 592 -10.99 27.77 -11.13
CA LYS A 592 -12.42 27.88 -11.42
C LYS A 592 -12.89 26.88 -12.48
N THR A 593 -11.96 26.27 -13.19
CA THR A 593 -12.20 25.11 -14.06
C THR A 593 -12.42 23.86 -13.22
N SER A 594 -13.44 23.07 -13.55
CA SER A 594 -13.67 21.74 -12.99
C SER A 594 -14.22 20.77 -14.04
N VAL A 595 -14.12 19.48 -13.75
CA VAL A 595 -14.61 18.40 -14.61
C VAL A 595 -15.46 17.42 -13.80
N ASP A 596 -16.38 16.71 -14.46
CA ASP A 596 -17.17 15.64 -13.86
C ASP A 596 -16.46 14.27 -13.88
N LYS A 597 -15.58 14.07 -14.85
CA LYS A 597 -14.69 12.91 -14.99
C LYS A 597 -13.26 13.38 -14.86
N TYR A 598 -12.53 12.80 -13.93
CA TYR A 598 -11.17 13.24 -13.56
C TYR A 598 -10.09 12.19 -13.79
N LYS A 599 -10.44 11.00 -14.31
CA LYS A 599 -9.51 9.93 -14.72
C LYS A 599 -10.14 9.03 -15.78
N ILE A 600 -9.31 8.32 -16.54
CA ILE A 600 -9.73 7.51 -17.70
C ILE A 600 -9.11 6.11 -17.63
N SER A 601 -9.95 5.08 -17.64
CA SER A 601 -9.52 3.69 -17.80
C SER A 601 -9.96 3.19 -19.17
N LEU A 602 -8.97 2.97 -20.04
CA LEU A 602 -9.16 2.53 -21.43
C LEU A 602 -9.38 1.03 -21.54
N ASN A 603 -9.11 0.29 -20.46
CA ASN A 603 -9.20 -1.17 -20.38
C ASN A 603 -8.17 -1.87 -21.29
N ASP A 604 -8.40 -3.16 -21.57
CA ASP A 604 -7.59 -3.98 -22.47
C ASP A 604 -8.07 -3.89 -23.93
N THR A 605 -7.40 -4.54 -24.88
CA THR A 605 -7.76 -4.44 -26.31
C THR A 605 -9.07 -5.15 -26.65
N ALA A 606 -9.45 -6.19 -25.91
CA ALA A 606 -10.68 -6.93 -26.12
C ALA A 606 -11.93 -6.19 -25.58
N ASN A 607 -11.76 -5.42 -24.51
CA ASN A 607 -12.81 -4.68 -23.81
C ASN A 607 -12.56 -3.17 -23.87
N PHE A 608 -11.91 -2.71 -24.94
CA PHE A 608 -11.39 -1.35 -25.10
C PHE A 608 -12.49 -0.29 -24.99
N ARG A 609 -12.25 0.71 -24.13
CA ARG A 609 -13.12 1.87 -23.93
C ARG A 609 -12.45 3.09 -24.56
N GLY A 610 -12.73 3.31 -25.84
CA GLY A 610 -12.06 4.36 -26.61
C GLY A 610 -12.71 5.74 -26.52
N GLU A 611 -14.01 5.85 -26.25
CA GLU A 611 -14.72 7.13 -26.23
C GLU A 611 -15.08 7.58 -24.82
N HIS A 612 -14.65 8.78 -24.44
CA HIS A 612 -14.90 9.37 -23.13
C HIS A 612 -15.47 10.78 -23.27
N LYS A 613 -16.64 10.98 -22.67
CA LYS A 613 -17.25 12.30 -22.49
C LYS A 613 -16.79 12.90 -21.16
N ILE A 614 -16.39 14.17 -21.20
CA ILE A 614 -15.91 14.97 -20.07
C ILE A 614 -16.68 16.29 -20.11
N ARG A 615 -17.36 16.63 -19.02
CA ARG A 615 -18.06 17.90 -18.88
C ARG A 615 -17.16 18.89 -18.16
N ILE A 616 -16.74 19.94 -18.86
CA ILE A 616 -15.90 21.01 -18.34
C ILE A 616 -16.80 22.14 -17.89
N THR A 617 -16.63 22.57 -16.64
CA THR A 617 -17.39 23.67 -16.02
C THR A 617 -16.49 24.86 -15.79
N ASN A 618 -16.92 26.03 -16.27
CA ASN A 618 -16.29 27.30 -15.96
C ASN A 618 -17.04 27.96 -14.80
N SER A 619 -16.49 27.88 -13.59
CA SER A 619 -17.08 28.51 -12.41
C SER A 619 -16.65 29.98 -12.24
N ASN A 620 -15.99 30.58 -13.24
CA ASN A 620 -15.76 32.02 -13.28
C ASN A 620 -17.12 32.73 -13.45
N VAL A 621 -17.27 33.88 -12.80
CA VAL A 621 -18.52 34.64 -12.78
C VAL A 621 -18.52 35.83 -13.77
N LEU A 622 -17.38 36.14 -14.39
CA LEU A 622 -17.21 37.34 -15.22
C LEU A 622 -16.79 37.02 -16.66
N LEU A 623 -15.85 36.09 -16.86
CA LEU A 623 -15.20 35.90 -18.16
C LEU A 623 -15.43 34.50 -18.75
N PRO A 624 -15.73 34.41 -20.06
CA PRO A 624 -15.72 33.13 -20.76
C PRO A 624 -14.29 32.57 -20.81
N VAL A 625 -14.18 31.25 -20.83
CA VAL A 625 -12.89 30.55 -20.97
C VAL A 625 -12.91 29.72 -22.25
N VAL A 626 -11.86 29.85 -23.04
CA VAL A 626 -11.59 28.98 -24.19
C VAL A 626 -10.62 27.91 -23.72
N TYR A 627 -11.02 26.65 -23.83
CA TYR A 627 -10.20 25.50 -23.49
C TYR A 627 -9.54 24.90 -24.74
N GLN A 628 -8.26 24.59 -24.59
CA GLN A 628 -7.41 23.84 -25.51
C GLN A 628 -7.02 22.51 -24.87
N PHE A 629 -6.74 21.52 -25.72
CA PHE A 629 -6.48 20.15 -25.29
C PHE A 629 -5.19 19.63 -25.89
N SER A 630 -4.40 18.97 -25.06
CA SER A 630 -3.19 18.27 -25.50
C SER A 630 -3.04 16.94 -24.77
N VAL A 631 -2.06 16.15 -25.21
CA VAL A 631 -1.73 14.87 -24.59
C VAL A 631 -0.27 14.91 -24.20
N VAL A 632 0.03 14.52 -22.97
CA VAL A 632 1.39 14.25 -22.51
C VAL A 632 1.50 12.77 -22.18
N GLU A 633 2.57 12.13 -22.62
CA GLU A 633 2.80 10.70 -22.45
C GLU A 633 3.64 10.40 -21.21
N ASP A 634 3.39 9.25 -20.60
CA ASP A 634 4.27 8.69 -19.57
C ASP A 634 5.17 7.62 -20.18
N GLY A 635 6.14 7.12 -19.39
CA GLY A 635 6.81 5.87 -19.70
C GLY A 635 5.83 4.70 -19.69
N ALA A 636 5.66 4.03 -20.83
CA ALA A 636 4.92 2.78 -20.90
C ALA A 636 5.75 1.63 -20.31
N LEU A 637 5.10 0.52 -19.97
CA LEU A 637 5.70 -0.59 -19.22
C LEU A 637 5.49 -1.89 -19.97
N LEU A 638 6.54 -2.70 -20.12
CA LEU A 638 6.38 -4.12 -20.40
C LEU A 638 6.28 -4.82 -19.05
N THR A 639 5.07 -5.25 -18.69
CA THR A 639 4.79 -5.69 -17.32
C THR A 639 5.02 -7.18 -17.13
N ALA A 640 5.10 -7.97 -18.19
CA ALA A 640 5.32 -9.41 -18.11
C ALA A 640 6.60 -9.87 -18.83
N THR A 641 7.14 -10.96 -18.29
CA THR A 641 8.30 -11.66 -18.82
C THR A 641 8.01 -12.25 -20.21
N PRO A 642 9.00 -12.27 -21.10
CA PRO A 642 8.81 -12.74 -22.47
C PRO A 642 8.55 -14.26 -22.52
N ALA A 643 7.96 -14.71 -23.63
CA ALA A 643 7.58 -16.10 -23.85
C ALA A 643 8.76 -17.10 -23.78
N ASN A 644 9.99 -16.63 -24.03
CA ASN A 644 11.21 -17.43 -23.98
C ASN A 644 11.96 -17.37 -22.63
N SER A 645 11.39 -16.69 -21.61
CA SER A 645 11.97 -16.68 -20.26
C SER A 645 11.73 -17.98 -19.52
N SER A 646 12.45 -18.22 -18.42
CA SER A 646 12.18 -19.34 -17.51
C SER A 646 10.78 -19.28 -16.88
N ARG A 647 10.12 -18.11 -16.89
CA ARG A 647 8.80 -17.89 -16.29
C ARG A 647 7.83 -17.11 -17.18
N PRO A 648 7.41 -17.65 -18.34
CA PRO A 648 6.66 -16.90 -19.36
C PRO A 648 5.37 -16.24 -18.87
N GLY A 649 5.15 -14.98 -19.23
CA GLY A 649 3.91 -14.24 -18.93
C GLY A 649 3.73 -13.92 -17.44
N THR A 650 4.80 -13.99 -16.65
CA THR A 650 4.81 -13.64 -15.23
C THR A 650 5.07 -12.15 -15.07
N ILE A 651 4.35 -11.49 -14.18
CA ILE A 651 4.51 -10.05 -13.95
C ILE A 651 5.88 -9.76 -13.35
N HIS A 652 6.57 -8.75 -13.89
CA HIS A 652 7.87 -8.31 -13.45
C HIS A 652 7.80 -7.67 -12.05
N PRO A 653 8.72 -8.03 -11.12
CA PRO A 653 8.98 -7.19 -9.96
C PRO A 653 9.55 -5.84 -10.39
N PHE A 654 9.45 -4.81 -9.56
CA PHE A 654 9.85 -3.45 -9.94
C PHE A 654 11.31 -3.35 -10.42
N VAL A 655 12.22 -4.15 -9.84
CA VAL A 655 13.63 -4.21 -10.27
C VAL A 655 13.83 -4.61 -11.74
N GLU A 656 12.85 -5.29 -12.35
CA GLU A 656 12.89 -5.72 -13.75
C GLU A 656 12.05 -4.82 -14.68
N VAL A 657 11.35 -3.83 -14.12
CA VAL A 657 10.53 -2.90 -14.92
C VAL A 657 11.41 -1.75 -15.40
N ALA A 658 11.46 -1.59 -16.72
CA ALA A 658 12.06 -0.43 -17.37
C ALA A 658 11.02 0.27 -18.27
N PRO A 659 11.06 1.60 -18.36
CA PRO A 659 10.10 2.33 -19.17
C PRO A 659 10.45 2.18 -20.65
N ILE A 660 9.44 2.06 -21.50
CA ILE A 660 9.55 2.17 -22.95
C ILE A 660 8.99 3.52 -23.41
N VAL A 661 9.73 4.20 -24.29
CA VAL A 661 9.39 5.53 -24.79
C VAL A 661 8.67 5.47 -26.13
N GLY A 662 7.90 6.52 -26.46
CA GLY A 662 7.21 6.64 -27.76
C GLY A 662 5.97 5.75 -27.93
N VAL A 663 5.54 5.06 -26.87
CA VAL A 663 4.31 4.27 -26.87
C VAL A 663 3.14 5.15 -26.43
N LYS A 664 2.36 5.62 -27.40
CA LYS A 664 1.18 6.43 -27.13
C LYS A 664 -0.05 5.99 -27.92
N PRO A 665 -1.26 6.13 -27.33
CA PRO A 665 -2.49 6.01 -28.10
C PRO A 665 -2.62 7.19 -29.05
N ARG A 666 -3.37 7.00 -30.14
CA ARG A 666 -3.84 8.14 -30.94
C ARG A 666 -5.04 8.75 -30.23
N VAL A 667 -5.00 10.05 -29.98
CA VAL A 667 -6.08 10.78 -29.29
C VAL A 667 -6.65 11.86 -30.19
N THR A 668 -7.98 12.01 -30.17
CA THR A 668 -8.69 13.09 -30.88
C THR A 668 -9.72 13.75 -29.96
N PHE A 669 -9.89 15.05 -30.13
CA PHE A 669 -10.75 15.91 -29.31
C PHE A 669 -11.89 16.47 -30.16
N PHE A 670 -13.12 16.37 -29.65
CA PHE A 670 -14.29 16.95 -30.29
C PHE A 670 -15.15 17.72 -29.29
N PRO A 671 -15.31 19.05 -29.45
CA PRO A 671 -14.63 19.91 -30.43
C PRO A 671 -13.12 20.07 -30.11
N PRO A 672 -12.28 20.50 -31.06
CA PRO A 672 -10.84 20.73 -30.82
C PRO A 672 -10.55 21.96 -29.94
N LEU A 673 -11.51 22.89 -29.84
CA LEU A 673 -11.52 24.05 -28.97
C LEU A 673 -12.90 24.15 -28.33
N LEU A 674 -12.96 24.50 -27.05
CA LEU A 674 -14.24 24.60 -26.33
C LEU A 674 -14.38 25.95 -25.63
N LEU A 675 -15.29 26.80 -26.13
CA LEU A 675 -15.70 28.03 -25.45
C LEU A 675 -16.77 27.71 -24.40
N VAL A 676 -16.51 28.04 -23.13
CA VAL A 676 -17.44 27.86 -22.01
C VAL A 676 -17.70 29.21 -21.33
N LEU A 677 -18.96 29.67 -21.37
CA LEU A 677 -19.34 30.96 -20.77
C LEU A 677 -19.34 30.87 -19.22
N PRO A 678 -19.32 32.01 -18.50
CA PRO A 678 -19.42 32.04 -17.05
C PRO A 678 -20.57 31.18 -16.51
N GLY A 679 -20.29 30.34 -15.52
CA GLY A 679 -21.26 29.44 -14.90
C GLY A 679 -21.77 28.29 -15.78
N GLN A 680 -21.29 28.16 -17.02
CA GLN A 680 -21.71 27.08 -17.91
C GLN A 680 -20.86 25.83 -17.78
N THR A 681 -21.46 24.71 -18.17
CA THR A 681 -20.81 23.42 -18.35
C THR A 681 -20.98 22.99 -19.80
N ARG A 682 -19.91 22.56 -20.47
CA ARG A 682 -19.97 22.00 -21.83
C ARG A 682 -19.20 20.68 -21.93
N GLU A 683 -19.60 19.85 -22.88
CA GLU A 683 -19.03 18.52 -23.10
C GLU A 683 -17.87 18.58 -24.10
N LEU A 684 -16.78 17.91 -23.73
CA LEU A 684 -15.68 17.48 -24.57
C LEU A 684 -15.81 15.96 -24.78
N THR A 685 -15.74 15.50 -26.02
CA THR A 685 -15.56 14.08 -26.34
C THR A 685 -14.10 13.81 -26.68
N VAL A 686 -13.48 12.89 -25.96
CA VAL A 686 -12.11 12.41 -26.20
C VAL A 686 -12.19 11.00 -26.76
N ARG A 687 -11.51 10.75 -27.88
CA ARG A 687 -11.45 9.44 -28.52
C ARG A 687 -10.03 8.93 -28.60
N PHE A 688 -9.82 7.71 -28.11
CA PHE A 688 -8.56 6.98 -28.12
C PHE A 688 -8.61 5.86 -29.17
N ALA A 689 -7.48 5.60 -29.80
CA ALA A 689 -7.18 4.33 -30.45
C ALA A 689 -5.92 3.73 -29.78
N PRO A 690 -5.92 2.43 -29.46
CA PRO A 690 -4.82 1.81 -28.73
C PRO A 690 -3.52 1.84 -29.55
N PRO A 691 -2.34 1.88 -28.92
CA PRO A 691 -1.07 1.76 -29.62
C PRO A 691 -0.95 0.40 -30.31
N THR A 692 -0.25 0.35 -31.44
CA THR A 692 -0.05 -0.85 -32.26
C THR A 692 1.43 -1.24 -32.32
N GLY A 693 1.73 -2.50 -32.65
CA GLY A 693 3.11 -2.97 -32.83
C GLY A 693 3.84 -3.33 -31.53
N LEU A 694 3.11 -3.51 -30.44
CA LEU A 694 3.65 -3.96 -29.15
C LEU A 694 3.46 -5.47 -29.00
N ASP A 695 4.34 -6.10 -28.24
CA ASP A 695 4.22 -7.52 -27.88
C ASP A 695 3.16 -7.70 -26.79
N ALA A 696 1.95 -8.10 -27.21
CA ALA A 696 0.81 -8.32 -26.31
C ALA A 696 1.10 -9.36 -25.21
N THR A 697 1.98 -10.34 -25.47
CA THR A 697 2.32 -11.39 -24.48
C THR A 697 3.07 -10.84 -23.27
N ARG A 698 3.65 -9.64 -23.41
CA ARG A 698 4.35 -8.91 -22.34
C ARG A 698 3.45 -7.93 -21.58
N LEU A 699 2.14 -7.97 -21.83
CA LEU A 699 1.13 -7.12 -21.21
C LEU A 699 1.54 -5.64 -21.16
N PRO A 700 1.70 -4.96 -22.32
CA PRO A 700 2.21 -3.59 -22.35
C PRO A 700 1.18 -2.63 -21.75
N VAL A 701 1.52 -1.96 -20.65
CA VAL A 701 0.71 -0.91 -20.02
C VAL A 701 1.18 0.43 -20.56
N TYR A 702 0.26 1.24 -21.08
CA TYR A 702 0.52 2.59 -21.56
C TYR A 702 -0.34 3.59 -20.78
N SER A 703 0.22 4.76 -20.52
CA SER A 703 -0.45 5.83 -19.77
C SER A 703 -0.03 7.21 -20.25
N GLY A 704 -0.66 8.23 -19.68
CA GLY A 704 -0.37 9.62 -19.93
C GLY A 704 -1.50 10.50 -19.41
N HIS A 705 -1.54 11.73 -19.86
CA HIS A 705 -2.43 12.77 -19.36
C HIS A 705 -3.12 13.51 -20.50
N ILE A 706 -4.43 13.71 -20.38
CA ILE A 706 -5.15 14.71 -21.16
C ILE A 706 -5.01 16.04 -20.44
N VAL A 707 -4.29 16.99 -21.04
CA VAL A 707 -4.10 18.32 -20.48
C VAL A 707 -5.17 19.26 -21.04
N ILE A 708 -5.82 20.00 -20.16
CA ILE A 708 -6.87 20.98 -20.45
C ILE A 708 -6.36 22.35 -20.01
N SER A 709 -5.96 23.18 -20.99
CA SER A 709 -5.43 24.52 -20.74
C SER A 709 -6.49 25.56 -21.09
N GLY A 710 -6.84 26.42 -20.14
CA GLY A 710 -7.82 27.49 -20.30
C GLY A 710 -7.18 28.84 -20.63
N SER A 711 -7.89 29.68 -21.40
CA SER A 711 -7.46 31.06 -21.70
C SER A 711 -7.35 31.98 -20.47
N ASN A 712 -7.77 31.51 -19.29
CA ASN A 712 -7.59 32.15 -17.99
C ASN A 712 -6.26 31.78 -17.30
N GLY A 713 -5.38 31.01 -17.97
CA GLY A 713 -4.10 30.56 -17.43
C GLY A 713 -4.19 29.36 -16.49
N GLU A 714 -5.38 28.75 -16.34
CA GLU A 714 -5.54 27.51 -15.57
C GLU A 714 -5.21 26.29 -16.44
N GLU A 715 -4.52 25.32 -15.85
CA GLU A 715 -4.20 24.06 -16.51
C GLU A 715 -4.41 22.87 -15.57
N ILE A 716 -5.38 22.02 -15.93
CA ILE A 716 -5.68 20.77 -15.26
C ILE A 716 -5.36 19.59 -16.17
N SER A 717 -5.17 18.41 -15.58
CA SER A 717 -4.89 17.18 -16.33
C SER A 717 -5.75 16.02 -15.85
N LEU A 718 -6.04 15.07 -16.74
CA LEU A 718 -6.72 13.82 -16.40
C LEU A 718 -5.80 12.65 -16.79
N PRO A 719 -5.40 11.77 -15.85
CA PRO A 719 -4.58 10.64 -16.18
C PRO A 719 -5.44 9.59 -16.93
N TYR A 720 -4.81 8.91 -17.88
CA TYR A 720 -5.37 7.74 -18.54
C TYR A 720 -4.42 6.54 -18.42
N VAL A 721 -4.99 5.33 -18.40
CA VAL A 721 -4.23 4.09 -18.47
C VAL A 721 -4.96 3.07 -19.35
N GLY A 722 -4.21 2.29 -20.11
CA GLY A 722 -4.71 1.19 -20.92
C GLY A 722 -3.71 0.04 -21.02
N LEU A 723 -4.21 -1.14 -21.36
CA LEU A 723 -3.42 -2.34 -21.60
C LEU A 723 -3.48 -2.69 -23.09
N ALA A 724 -2.33 -2.75 -23.76
CA ALA A 724 -2.24 -3.09 -25.18
C ALA A 724 -2.15 -4.61 -25.41
N ALA A 725 -3.03 -5.36 -24.75
CA ALA A 725 -3.16 -6.81 -24.85
C ALA A 725 -4.62 -7.22 -24.59
N ASP A 726 -5.02 -8.42 -25.00
CA ASP A 726 -6.27 -9.04 -24.54
C ASP A 726 -5.93 -9.79 -23.25
N LEU A 727 -6.31 -9.24 -22.10
CA LEU A 727 -5.83 -9.75 -20.81
C LEU A 727 -6.29 -11.20 -20.62
N LYS A 728 -7.54 -11.51 -20.94
CA LYS A 728 -8.10 -12.86 -20.79
C LYS A 728 -7.35 -13.89 -21.62
N LYS A 729 -7.00 -13.53 -22.86
CA LYS A 729 -6.26 -14.39 -23.78
C LYS A 729 -4.81 -14.57 -23.36
N GLU A 730 -4.10 -13.49 -23.04
CA GLU A 730 -2.66 -13.53 -22.78
C GLU A 730 -2.32 -14.10 -21.39
N THR A 731 -3.25 -14.03 -20.43
CA THR A 731 -3.10 -14.74 -19.15
C THR A 731 -3.59 -16.18 -19.20
N ASN A 732 -3.67 -16.84 -20.36
CA ASN A 732 -4.08 -18.24 -20.46
C ASN A 732 -2.87 -19.17 -20.76
N PRO A 733 -2.57 -20.18 -19.92
CA PRO A 733 -3.19 -20.46 -18.62
C PRO A 733 -2.85 -19.39 -17.58
N LEU A 734 -3.77 -19.18 -16.62
CA LEU A 734 -3.59 -18.17 -15.56
C LEU A 734 -2.49 -18.55 -14.58
N TRP A 735 -2.19 -19.84 -14.44
CA TRP A 735 -1.11 -20.33 -13.62
C TRP A 735 0.26 -20.12 -14.27
N ILE A 736 1.29 -19.94 -13.44
CA ILE A 736 2.68 -19.83 -13.93
C ILE A 736 3.14 -21.16 -14.53
N ALA A 737 3.75 -21.07 -15.72
CA ALA A 737 4.30 -22.22 -16.45
C ALA A 737 5.81 -22.45 -16.21
N ALA A 738 6.45 -21.63 -15.37
CA ALA A 738 7.88 -21.71 -15.06
C ALA A 738 8.27 -23.05 -14.41
N ASP A 739 9.36 -23.65 -14.88
CA ASP A 739 10.03 -24.83 -14.30
C ASP A 739 9.11 -26.00 -13.90
N SER A 740 8.05 -26.24 -14.67
CA SER A 740 7.28 -27.50 -14.68
C SER A 740 6.58 -27.93 -13.37
N VAL A 741 5.90 -27.07 -12.62
CA VAL A 741 5.17 -27.56 -11.42
C VAL A 741 3.76 -27.01 -11.17
N TYR A 742 3.32 -25.80 -11.55
CA TYR A 742 2.00 -25.30 -11.09
C TYR A 742 0.82 -25.47 -12.06
N PRO A 743 -0.37 -25.83 -11.55
CA PRO A 743 -0.61 -26.38 -10.22
C PRO A 743 -0.02 -27.80 -10.13
N TYR A 744 0.43 -28.19 -8.94
CA TYR A 744 0.73 -29.57 -8.59
C TYR A 744 0.06 -29.94 -7.28
N SER A 745 0.13 -31.21 -6.95
CA SER A 745 -0.42 -31.71 -5.70
C SER A 745 0.38 -32.89 -5.20
N THR A 746 0.53 -32.96 -3.89
CA THR A 746 1.23 -34.04 -3.20
C THR A 746 0.39 -34.60 -2.06
N SER A 747 0.77 -35.76 -1.54
CA SER A 747 0.18 -36.36 -0.35
C SER A 747 1.21 -37.20 0.40
N GLY A 748 1.02 -37.40 1.71
CA GLY A 748 1.90 -38.20 2.57
C GLY A 748 3.14 -37.45 3.05
N GLN A 749 3.84 -38.06 4.02
CA GLN A 749 5.05 -37.51 4.65
C GLN A 749 6.18 -37.24 3.63
N GLU A 750 6.31 -38.11 2.63
CA GLU A 750 7.31 -37.99 1.55
C GLU A 750 6.86 -37.04 0.42
N ARG A 751 5.69 -36.40 0.52
CA ARG A 751 5.10 -35.52 -0.50
C ARG A 751 5.07 -36.15 -1.89
N GLU A 752 4.59 -37.39 -1.96
CA GLU A 752 4.41 -38.13 -3.20
C GLU A 752 3.37 -37.45 -4.10
N THR A 753 3.53 -37.49 -5.43
CA THR A 753 2.57 -36.84 -6.33
C THR A 753 1.21 -37.56 -6.28
N LEU A 754 0.12 -36.84 -6.54
CA LEU A 754 -1.20 -37.49 -6.57
C LEU A 754 -1.35 -38.54 -7.69
N GLN A 755 -0.42 -38.62 -8.65
CA GLN A 755 -0.41 -39.71 -9.63
C GLN A 755 0.00 -41.04 -9.00
N THR A 756 0.92 -41.01 -8.02
CA THR A 756 1.37 -42.20 -7.30
C THR A 756 0.49 -42.46 -6.09
N LYS A 757 0.00 -41.41 -5.43
CA LYS A 757 -0.80 -41.47 -4.21
C LYS A 757 -2.17 -40.80 -4.40
N PHE A 758 -3.04 -41.44 -5.19
CA PHE A 758 -4.42 -41.01 -5.47
C PHE A 758 -5.47 -41.62 -4.52
N SER A 759 -5.04 -42.21 -3.40
CA SER A 759 -5.92 -42.79 -2.38
C SER A 759 -5.58 -42.22 -1.02
N TRP A 760 -6.58 -41.77 -0.26
CA TRP A 760 -6.38 -41.10 1.03
C TRP A 760 -7.30 -41.66 2.11
N SER A 761 -6.73 -41.86 3.29
CA SER A 761 -7.43 -42.24 4.51
C SER A 761 -7.76 -41.05 5.42
N PHE A 762 -7.22 -39.86 5.12
CA PHE A 762 -7.30 -38.66 5.96
C PHE A 762 -6.78 -38.91 7.39
N ASP A 763 -5.76 -39.75 7.53
CA ASP A 763 -4.96 -39.85 8.75
C ASP A 763 -3.99 -38.65 8.80
N LEU A 764 -4.41 -37.60 9.51
CA LEU A 764 -3.69 -36.32 9.56
C LEU A 764 -2.31 -36.45 10.20
N ALA A 765 -2.15 -37.32 11.21
CA ALA A 765 -0.85 -37.60 11.82
C ALA A 765 0.14 -38.23 10.83
N LYS A 766 -0.37 -39.03 9.89
CA LYS A 766 0.42 -39.61 8.78
C LYS A 766 0.48 -38.72 7.53
N GLN A 767 -0.06 -37.50 7.59
CA GLN A 767 -0.11 -36.57 6.46
C GLN A 767 -0.86 -37.15 5.25
N ASP A 768 -1.81 -38.07 5.47
CA ASP A 768 -2.46 -38.84 4.41
C ASP A 768 -3.68 -38.12 3.82
N TYR A 769 -3.43 -36.94 3.25
CA TYR A 769 -4.39 -36.05 2.61
C TYR A 769 -3.76 -35.35 1.39
N PRO A 770 -4.55 -34.86 0.43
CA PRO A 770 -4.02 -34.09 -0.69
C PRO A 770 -3.74 -32.63 -0.31
N SER A 771 -2.56 -32.15 -0.70
CA SER A 771 -2.17 -30.74 -0.67
C SER A 771 -2.03 -30.23 -2.10
N PHE A 772 -2.74 -29.16 -2.45
CA PHE A 772 -2.69 -28.52 -3.77
C PHE A 772 -1.85 -27.26 -3.72
N PHE A 773 -0.97 -27.11 -4.69
CA PHE A 773 -0.05 -25.98 -4.78
C PHE A 773 -0.27 -25.24 -6.09
N ALA A 774 -0.40 -23.92 -6.02
CA ALA A 774 -0.63 -23.11 -7.22
C ALA A 774 -0.17 -21.66 -7.08
N ALA A 775 0.22 -21.08 -8.21
CA ALA A 775 0.56 -19.66 -8.33
C ALA A 775 -0.09 -19.07 -9.58
N ILE A 776 -0.76 -17.93 -9.42
CA ILE A 776 -1.46 -17.22 -10.50
C ILE A 776 -0.67 -15.98 -10.95
N LYS A 777 -0.62 -15.77 -12.26
CA LYS A 777 0.05 -14.62 -12.91
C LYS A 777 -0.68 -13.29 -12.65
N PHE A 778 -1.99 -13.35 -12.50
CA PHE A 778 -2.88 -12.19 -12.36
C PHE A 778 -3.99 -12.49 -11.35
N GLY A 779 -4.61 -11.46 -10.77
CA GLY A 779 -5.70 -11.64 -9.81
C GLY A 779 -6.92 -12.37 -10.40
N THR A 780 -7.60 -13.17 -9.60
CA THR A 780 -8.78 -13.95 -10.00
C THR A 780 -9.98 -13.67 -9.10
N LYS A 781 -11.16 -13.62 -9.72
CA LYS A 781 -12.43 -13.42 -9.02
C LYS A 781 -12.90 -14.66 -8.28
N GLU A 782 -12.59 -15.84 -8.78
CA GLU A 782 -13.08 -17.09 -8.23
C GLU A 782 -12.08 -18.23 -8.48
N TRP A 783 -11.73 -18.94 -7.41
CA TRP A 783 -10.98 -20.19 -7.43
C TRP A 783 -11.86 -21.28 -6.85
N ARG A 784 -11.87 -22.46 -7.47
CA ARG A 784 -12.67 -23.62 -7.06
C ARG A 784 -11.84 -24.90 -6.97
N LEU A 785 -12.12 -25.71 -5.95
CA LEU A 785 -11.86 -27.14 -5.91
C LEU A 785 -13.21 -27.84 -5.75
N ASP A 786 -13.66 -28.47 -6.82
CA ASP A 786 -14.97 -29.12 -6.92
C ASP A 786 -14.80 -30.65 -6.99
N VAL A 787 -15.68 -31.38 -6.31
CA VAL A 787 -15.72 -32.85 -6.27
C VAL A 787 -16.92 -33.35 -7.07
N TYR A 788 -16.69 -34.33 -7.94
CA TYR A 788 -17.71 -34.99 -8.75
C TYR A 788 -17.64 -36.52 -8.60
N GLU A 789 -18.75 -37.18 -8.92
CA GLU A 789 -18.83 -38.62 -9.09
C GLU A 789 -17.89 -39.11 -10.22
N PRO A 790 -17.48 -40.40 -10.21
CA PRO A 790 -16.65 -40.97 -11.27
C PRO A 790 -17.29 -40.81 -12.66
N GLY A 791 -16.48 -40.50 -13.66
CA GLY A 791 -16.93 -40.34 -15.04
C GLY A 791 -17.43 -38.94 -15.41
N PHE A 792 -17.29 -37.95 -14.52
CA PHE A 792 -17.46 -36.54 -14.87
C PHE A 792 -16.62 -36.15 -16.09
N THR A 793 -17.22 -35.33 -16.95
CA THR A 793 -16.56 -34.69 -18.08
C THR A 793 -16.85 -33.20 -18.06
N GLU A 794 -15.92 -32.38 -18.58
CA GLU A 794 -16.08 -30.93 -18.58
C GLU A 794 -17.33 -30.46 -19.36
N ALA A 795 -17.84 -31.28 -20.30
CA ALA A 795 -19.10 -31.02 -21.02
C ALA A 795 -20.35 -31.05 -20.11
N GLN A 796 -20.27 -31.72 -18.96
CA GLN A 796 -21.35 -31.77 -17.96
C GLN A 796 -21.29 -30.60 -16.97
N TRP A 797 -20.21 -29.82 -16.96
CA TRP A 797 -20.04 -28.74 -16.00
C TRP A 797 -21.11 -27.66 -16.15
N GLU A 798 -21.60 -27.13 -15.03
CA GLU A 798 -22.54 -26.02 -14.98
C GLU A 798 -22.24 -25.06 -13.83
N TYR A 799 -22.70 -23.80 -13.95
CA TYR A 799 -22.49 -22.77 -12.94
C TYR A 799 -23.81 -22.10 -12.51
N PRO A 800 -24.00 -21.87 -11.20
CA PRO A 800 -23.23 -22.47 -10.12
C PRO A 800 -23.48 -24.00 -10.08
N PRO A 801 -22.47 -24.83 -9.74
CA PRO A 801 -22.69 -26.25 -9.53
C PRO A 801 -23.74 -26.50 -8.44
N GLN A 802 -24.57 -27.53 -8.61
CA GLN A 802 -25.66 -27.87 -7.68
C GLN A 802 -25.50 -29.30 -7.18
N VAL A 803 -25.45 -29.48 -5.86
CA VAL A 803 -25.25 -30.80 -5.23
C VAL A 803 -26.31 -31.79 -5.73
N GLY A 804 -25.86 -32.98 -6.11
CA GLY A 804 -26.71 -34.06 -6.65
C GLY A 804 -27.12 -33.90 -8.11
N LYS A 805 -26.71 -32.83 -8.80
CA LYS A 805 -26.95 -32.65 -10.25
C LYS A 805 -25.69 -32.88 -11.05
N LYS A 806 -25.83 -33.57 -12.19
CA LYS A 806 -24.73 -33.85 -13.14
C LYS A 806 -23.47 -34.44 -12.49
N GLY A 807 -23.67 -35.25 -11.44
CA GLY A 807 -22.60 -35.87 -10.68
C GLY A 807 -21.84 -34.93 -9.74
N TYR A 808 -22.28 -33.69 -9.51
CA TYR A 808 -21.62 -32.81 -8.54
C TYR A 808 -21.90 -33.24 -7.11
N VAL A 809 -20.83 -33.53 -6.36
CA VAL A 809 -20.88 -33.95 -4.95
C VAL A 809 -20.85 -32.74 -4.04
N GLY A 810 -19.91 -31.82 -4.27
CA GLY A 810 -19.74 -30.61 -3.46
C GLY A 810 -18.45 -29.88 -3.78
N ALA A 811 -18.28 -28.68 -3.22
CA ALA A 811 -16.98 -28.00 -3.23
C ALA A 811 -16.16 -28.49 -2.03
N ALA A 812 -14.85 -28.61 -2.18
CA ALA A 812 -13.94 -28.91 -1.08
C ALA A 812 -13.77 -27.70 -0.15
N THR A 813 -13.08 -27.91 0.97
CA THR A 813 -12.53 -26.86 1.82
C THR A 813 -11.00 -26.80 1.69
N THR A 814 -10.38 -25.80 2.31
CA THR A 814 -8.93 -25.70 2.49
C THR A 814 -8.60 -25.30 3.92
N PHE A 815 -7.57 -25.89 4.52
CA PHE A 815 -7.00 -25.44 5.80
C PHE A 815 -6.48 -24.00 5.70
N ASN A 816 -6.69 -23.19 6.74
CA ASN A 816 -6.35 -21.76 6.73
C ASN A 816 -4.91 -21.45 7.21
N GLU A 817 -4.41 -22.19 8.20
CA GLU A 817 -3.11 -21.92 8.85
C GLU A 817 -1.97 -22.80 8.30
N VAL A 818 -1.56 -22.54 7.05
CA VAL A 818 -0.40 -23.24 6.46
C VAL A 818 0.89 -22.42 6.67
N ASP A 819 1.43 -22.44 7.89
CA ASP A 819 2.71 -21.82 8.23
C ASP A 819 3.86 -22.83 8.40
N HIS A 820 3.53 -24.12 8.43
CA HIS A 820 4.45 -25.24 8.52
C HIS A 820 4.20 -26.27 7.40
N PRO A 821 5.21 -27.06 7.02
CA PRO A 821 5.11 -27.93 5.84
C PRO A 821 4.24 -29.18 6.05
N VAL A 822 3.77 -29.44 7.27
CA VAL A 822 3.03 -30.63 7.68
C VAL A 822 2.00 -30.25 8.73
N PHE A 823 0.91 -31.00 8.80
CA PHE A 823 -0.06 -30.89 9.90
C PHE A 823 0.56 -31.38 11.22
N VAL A 824 0.44 -30.59 12.28
CA VAL A 824 0.99 -30.87 13.61
C VAL A 824 -0.15 -31.23 14.59
N PRO A 825 -0.31 -32.52 14.94
CA PRO A 825 -1.38 -32.94 15.84
C PRO A 825 -1.29 -32.28 17.21
N GLY A 826 -2.38 -31.65 17.65
CA GLY A 826 -2.49 -30.98 18.94
C GLY A 826 -2.09 -29.50 18.94
N GLU A 827 -1.50 -29.02 17.83
CA GLU A 827 -1.28 -27.59 17.58
C GLU A 827 -2.28 -27.09 16.54
N ASP A 828 -2.44 -27.82 15.43
CA ASP A 828 -3.36 -27.46 14.35
C ASP A 828 -4.80 -27.94 14.62
N ASP A 829 -5.77 -27.06 14.39
CA ASP A 829 -7.20 -27.40 14.39
C ASP A 829 -7.64 -27.86 12.99
N PRO A 830 -7.93 -29.16 12.76
CA PRO A 830 -8.29 -29.66 11.43
C PRO A 830 -9.65 -29.16 10.92
N THR A 831 -10.46 -28.53 11.78
CA THR A 831 -11.73 -27.90 11.40
C THR A 831 -11.55 -26.42 11.03
N ASP A 832 -10.34 -25.87 11.18
CA ASP A 832 -10.01 -24.51 10.73
C ASP A 832 -9.85 -24.45 9.20
N VAL A 833 -10.98 -24.51 8.51
CA VAL A 833 -11.03 -24.58 7.06
C VAL A 833 -11.90 -23.48 6.45
N SER A 834 -11.53 -23.03 5.25
CA SER A 834 -12.33 -22.15 4.40
C SER A 834 -12.96 -22.93 3.25
N PRO A 835 -14.28 -22.76 2.99
CA PRO A 835 -14.93 -23.42 1.87
C PRO A 835 -14.55 -22.77 0.53
N PHE A 836 -14.34 -23.58 -0.51
CA PHE A 836 -14.36 -23.09 -1.87
C PHE A 836 -15.81 -22.71 -2.28
N PRO A 837 -16.02 -21.72 -3.18
CA PRO A 837 -15.01 -20.95 -3.89
C PRO A 837 -14.33 -19.88 -3.03
N LEU A 838 -13.00 -19.77 -3.18
CA LEU A 838 -12.27 -18.59 -2.71
C LEU A 838 -12.48 -17.46 -3.72
N ARG A 839 -12.67 -16.23 -3.23
CA ARG A 839 -12.98 -15.06 -4.06
C ARG A 839 -11.93 -13.98 -3.93
N ASN A 840 -11.83 -13.14 -4.96
CA ASN A 840 -11.00 -11.93 -4.97
C ASN A 840 -9.51 -12.16 -4.62
N LEU A 841 -8.93 -13.24 -5.10
CA LEU A 841 -7.53 -13.59 -4.82
C LEU A 841 -6.58 -12.76 -5.68
N TYR A 842 -5.61 -12.11 -5.03
CA TYR A 842 -4.54 -11.36 -5.68
C TYR A 842 -3.46 -12.29 -6.26
N ARG A 843 -2.67 -11.75 -7.20
CA ARG A 843 -1.55 -12.48 -7.81
C ARG A 843 -0.47 -12.78 -6.78
N ASN A 844 0.06 -13.99 -6.80
CA ASN A 844 1.18 -14.44 -5.98
C ASN A 844 2.34 -14.98 -6.83
N GLY A 845 2.17 -14.99 -8.15
CA GLY A 845 3.14 -15.47 -9.08
C GLY A 845 4.22 -14.44 -9.46
N GLY A 846 5.50 -14.85 -9.42
CA GLY A 846 6.64 -14.05 -9.91
C GLY A 846 7.70 -13.67 -8.88
N LEU A 847 7.54 -14.09 -7.63
CA LEU A 847 8.52 -13.94 -6.56
C LEU A 847 8.80 -15.32 -5.93
N ALA A 848 10.06 -15.59 -5.60
CA ALA A 848 10.48 -16.88 -5.07
C ALA A 848 10.13 -17.01 -3.57
N PRO A 849 9.48 -18.10 -3.12
CA PRO A 849 8.44 -18.89 -3.76
C PRO A 849 7.09 -18.62 -3.07
N THR A 850 6.33 -17.61 -3.49
CA THR A 850 4.98 -17.39 -2.93
C THR A 850 3.93 -18.19 -3.68
N GLN A 851 3.97 -19.52 -3.56
CA GLN A 851 2.86 -20.39 -3.97
C GLN A 851 1.74 -20.33 -2.91
N ARG A 852 0.49 -20.58 -3.31
CA ARG A 852 -0.60 -20.88 -2.38
C ARG A 852 -0.67 -22.38 -2.22
N GLU A 853 -0.83 -22.81 -0.98
CA GLU A 853 -1.00 -24.20 -0.60
C GLU A 853 -2.42 -24.38 -0.05
N PHE A 854 -3.11 -25.42 -0.52
CA PHE A 854 -4.48 -25.73 -0.14
C PHE A 854 -4.54 -27.18 0.36
N TRP A 855 -4.70 -27.38 1.66
CA TRP A 855 -4.83 -28.72 2.25
C TRP A 855 -6.29 -29.09 2.37
N TRP A 856 -6.68 -30.22 1.80
CA TRP A 856 -8.05 -30.70 1.89
C TRP A 856 -8.12 -31.95 2.76
N PHE A 857 -8.77 -31.85 3.91
CA PHE A 857 -8.93 -32.95 4.88
C PHE A 857 -10.21 -33.78 4.67
N GLY A 858 -10.88 -33.59 3.53
CA GLY A 858 -12.09 -34.32 3.15
C GLY A 858 -13.40 -33.62 3.52
N SER A 859 -13.37 -32.53 4.30
CA SER A 859 -14.57 -31.71 4.54
C SER A 859 -15.05 -31.05 3.25
N LEU A 860 -16.35 -30.97 3.05
CA LEU A 860 -16.97 -30.27 1.93
C LEU A 860 -17.53 -28.92 2.40
N ALA A 861 -17.69 -27.98 1.47
CA ALA A 861 -18.17 -26.63 1.74
C ALA A 861 -19.58 -26.57 2.33
N ASN A 862 -20.37 -27.63 2.16
CA ASN A 862 -21.67 -27.79 2.79
C ASN A 862 -21.57 -28.48 4.16
N GLY A 863 -20.40 -28.55 4.78
CA GLY A 863 -20.17 -29.04 6.14
C GLY A 863 -20.25 -30.53 6.37
N SER A 864 -20.61 -31.30 5.36
CA SER A 864 -20.47 -32.75 5.41
C SER A 864 -19.04 -33.16 5.07
N ASP A 865 -18.60 -34.28 5.64
CA ASP A 865 -17.42 -34.98 5.14
C ASP A 865 -17.71 -35.75 3.85
N ILE A 866 -16.70 -35.85 2.99
CA ILE A 866 -16.77 -36.71 1.81
C ILE A 866 -16.86 -38.19 2.22
N ALA A 867 -17.79 -38.92 1.61
CA ALA A 867 -17.97 -40.34 1.86
C ALA A 867 -16.82 -41.18 1.28
N ASN A 868 -16.68 -42.42 1.76
CA ASN A 868 -15.76 -43.38 1.15
C ASN A 868 -16.26 -43.76 -0.24
N GLY A 869 -15.37 -43.71 -1.23
CA GLY A 869 -15.75 -43.89 -2.61
C GLY A 869 -14.67 -43.45 -3.59
N GLN A 870 -15.06 -43.43 -4.86
CA GLN A 870 -14.23 -42.94 -5.94
C GLN A 870 -14.78 -41.60 -6.44
N TYR A 871 -13.91 -40.65 -6.78
CA TYR A 871 -14.32 -39.30 -7.15
C TYR A 871 -13.45 -38.71 -8.26
N HIS A 872 -13.97 -37.71 -8.96
CA HIS A 872 -13.23 -36.85 -9.86
C HIS A 872 -13.07 -35.45 -9.24
N LEU A 873 -11.86 -34.88 -9.32
CA LEU A 873 -11.57 -33.55 -8.79
C LEU A 873 -11.42 -32.54 -9.93
N ARG A 874 -12.05 -31.38 -9.78
CA ARG A 874 -11.93 -30.25 -10.71
C ARG A 874 -11.35 -29.04 -9.97
N PHE A 875 -10.08 -28.76 -10.25
CA PHE A 875 -9.38 -27.58 -9.73
C PHE A 875 -9.32 -26.50 -10.81
N ALA A 876 -9.93 -25.33 -10.56
CA ALA A 876 -10.11 -24.33 -11.60
C ALA A 876 -10.05 -22.89 -11.07
N THR A 877 -9.49 -21.99 -11.89
CA THR A 877 -9.44 -20.55 -11.64
C THR A 877 -10.16 -19.78 -12.75
N LEU A 878 -11.00 -18.81 -12.38
CA LEU A 878 -11.67 -17.95 -13.36
C LEU A 878 -10.66 -16.97 -13.96
N ARG A 879 -10.56 -16.91 -15.28
CA ARG A 879 -9.66 -15.98 -15.95
C ARG A 879 -10.15 -14.53 -15.81
N PRO A 880 -9.26 -13.52 -15.89
CA PRO A 880 -9.66 -12.11 -15.94
C PRO A 880 -10.73 -11.87 -17.01
N PHE A 881 -11.75 -11.07 -16.70
CA PHE A 881 -12.92 -10.82 -17.57
C PHE A 881 -13.70 -12.08 -18.01
N GLY A 882 -13.45 -13.24 -17.40
CA GLY A 882 -14.13 -14.48 -17.71
C GLY A 882 -15.59 -14.47 -17.24
N ASN A 883 -16.48 -15.06 -18.04
CA ASN A 883 -17.84 -15.34 -17.61
C ASN A 883 -17.85 -16.66 -16.81
N PRO A 884 -18.19 -16.66 -15.51
CA PRO A 884 -18.18 -17.88 -14.71
C PRO A 884 -19.13 -18.95 -15.25
N LYS A 885 -20.13 -18.61 -16.07
CA LYS A 885 -21.05 -19.58 -16.67
C LYS A 885 -20.48 -20.38 -17.83
N LEU A 886 -19.30 -20.01 -18.35
CA LEU A 886 -18.66 -20.67 -19.48
C LEU A 886 -17.43 -21.42 -19.00
N SER A 887 -17.44 -22.75 -19.06
CA SER A 887 -16.28 -23.59 -18.68
C SER A 887 -14.98 -23.13 -19.37
N ALA A 888 -15.06 -22.77 -20.66
CA ALA A 888 -13.91 -22.30 -21.44
C ALA A 888 -13.27 -21.01 -20.90
N ASP A 889 -13.94 -20.25 -20.03
CA ASP A 889 -13.41 -19.06 -19.37
C ASP A 889 -12.66 -19.36 -18.06
N TRP A 890 -12.59 -20.63 -17.66
CA TRP A 890 -11.78 -21.10 -16.54
C TRP A 890 -10.47 -21.69 -17.04
N THR A 891 -9.38 -21.40 -16.32
CA THR A 891 -8.18 -22.23 -16.40
C THR A 891 -8.41 -23.44 -15.50
N VAL A 892 -8.62 -24.61 -16.11
CA VAL A 892 -8.90 -25.89 -15.43
C VAL A 892 -7.66 -26.78 -15.46
N TRP A 893 -7.41 -27.51 -14.37
CA TRP A 893 -6.24 -28.36 -14.26
C TRP A 893 -6.44 -29.66 -15.02
N ASN A 894 -6.01 -29.67 -16.28
CA ASN A 894 -6.28 -30.74 -17.24
C ASN A 894 -5.02 -31.54 -17.64
N ASN A 895 -3.95 -31.45 -16.84
CA ASN A 895 -2.67 -32.13 -17.07
C ASN A 895 -2.78 -33.59 -16.60
N GLU A 896 -2.07 -34.53 -17.27
CA GLU A 896 -1.81 -35.94 -16.87
C GLU A 896 -1.30 -36.15 -15.41
N ARG A 897 -1.10 -35.06 -14.65
CA ARG A 897 -0.65 -35.03 -13.25
C ARG A 897 -1.74 -35.03 -12.19
N LEU A 898 -2.99 -34.78 -12.54
CA LEU A 898 -4.11 -35.08 -11.66
C LEU A 898 -4.72 -36.43 -12.07
N PRO A 899 -4.84 -37.41 -11.17
CA PRO A 899 -5.47 -38.69 -11.49
C PRO A 899 -6.94 -38.47 -11.93
N ALA A 900 -7.38 -39.20 -12.95
CA ALA A 900 -8.75 -39.09 -13.46
C ALA A 900 -9.80 -39.48 -12.42
N VAL A 901 -9.44 -40.37 -11.49
CA VAL A 901 -10.25 -40.79 -10.35
C VAL A 901 -9.36 -40.91 -9.13
N VAL A 902 -9.83 -40.40 -8.00
CA VAL A 902 -9.20 -40.52 -6.67
C VAL A 902 -10.05 -41.42 -5.78
N THR A 903 -9.43 -42.08 -4.80
CA THR A 903 -10.13 -42.96 -3.86
C THR A 903 -10.09 -42.34 -2.46
N VAL A 904 -11.27 -42.15 -1.86
CA VAL A 904 -11.39 -41.85 -0.44
C VAL A 904 -11.68 -43.14 0.30
N ASN A 905 -10.82 -43.51 1.23
CA ASN A 905 -10.98 -44.64 2.12
C ASN A 905 -10.68 -44.21 3.56
N ARG A 906 -11.51 -43.31 4.08
CA ARG A 906 -11.36 -42.73 5.40
C ARG A 906 -11.34 -43.83 6.47
N THR A 907 -10.24 -43.88 7.21
CA THR A 907 -10.06 -44.77 8.38
C THR A 907 -10.10 -44.01 9.70
N SER A 908 -9.94 -42.69 9.64
CA SER A 908 -10.12 -41.76 10.77
C SER A 908 -11.61 -41.49 11.03
N PRO A 909 -12.00 -41.02 12.22
CA PRO A 909 -13.32 -40.44 12.43
C PRO A 909 -13.62 -39.31 11.44
N ALA A 910 -14.90 -39.08 11.18
CA ALA A 910 -15.36 -37.86 10.53
C ALA A 910 -14.88 -36.64 11.34
N LEU A 911 -14.51 -35.55 10.65
CA LEU A 911 -14.21 -34.27 11.28
C LEU A 911 -15.51 -33.58 11.72
N HIS A 912 -16.62 -33.80 10.99
CA HIS A 912 -17.94 -33.20 11.24
C HIS A 912 -19.09 -34.22 11.28
#